data_AF-A0A814Y455-F1
#
_entry.id   AF-A0A814Y455-F1
#
_cell.length_a   1.000
_cell.length_b   1.000
_cell.length_c   1.000
_cell.angle_alpha   90.00
_cell.angle_beta   90.00
_cell.angle_gamma   90.00
#
_symmetry.space_group_name_H-M   'P 1'
#
loop_
_entity.id
_entity.type
_entity.pdbx_description
1 polymer ?
#
loop_
_entity_poly.entity_id
_entity_poly.type
_entity_poly.pdbx_seq_one_letter_code
_entity_poly.pdbx_strand_id
1 'polypeptide(L)'
;MLNRTGEQFWSEINQDCMRITMKDEKQTKFDKDIWRIGGSKSREQILQKWTDFNEMFKEYFRKNRFHQTELFDLNSYFYQEEIHRLLTDADLRIPKHLQDLWLNIQGKTSRRVLVTMDMFNGQPVLVKSSQVCEIHSSGDYLKAMEKLAIFPDILVVDLNGAFGEIDTANRRIIKQLALKYHVHTGGGLRTIEDLEEMLNSGIRRCVMASGEDSLFEKIPKDRLIVEISVNEKNEVLIHGRRTNTHVNILTRLHQLIDVGVRVISITFVQTEGHLSGIPRQQVRELISQIPYDIEKIYIAGGVSSLDDLDYLWSFPRIIPVLGSAIWKNKLTIGQIYNRMLYFDESGLVPAIIQDINGSVKGLVYMNEKSIEKTCENRVLYRYSRKLQRVIMKGEMSGDQQQIIQLSVDCDSDALLITVDSHKPFCHTGNHSCFNVQTSLKGNFAILADHIKSRMSTDSYTGKIQRNPSLALVKIMEELWEIVACHHDNQIDECSDMIAHLIMYLNGMGISIEDICNELNRRRWMARGLTTPMIEQKPKEIIIGITSSKYTDKTDRFAEEELGIRIRRQSGRNFYVSGQIIDRDKFSKYFHSDANFQITLFSSKPKDMIWLLAAKRLTHIITFDPVVKNYPKTYATVHEIVDPTICLALVCRSGESIEPAKWTKTNKVLIASEYICQTTRFLEEHHIHRHTYHIDKISGASEAFLVNTKKYLLADTIVESGRTLKQNQLEIWNVIVPRGEIRIGLYEYIFAKNE
;
A
#
# COMPACT_ATOMS: atom_id res chain seq x y z
N MET A 1 2.77 -48.52 -20.18
CA MET A 1 3.69 -48.00 -21.22
C MET A 1 2.93 -47.89 -22.54
N LEU A 2 3.32 -46.96 -23.42
CA LEU A 2 2.73 -46.78 -24.75
C LEU A 2 3.72 -47.26 -25.81
N ASN A 3 3.25 -47.98 -26.83
CA ASN A 3 4.08 -48.30 -27.99
C ASN A 3 4.12 -47.12 -28.98
N ARG A 4 4.92 -47.24 -30.05
CA ARG A 4 5.10 -46.17 -31.06
C ARG A 4 3.82 -45.78 -31.81
N THR A 5 2.75 -46.57 -31.72
CA THR A 5 1.44 -46.28 -32.32
C THR A 5 0.43 -45.71 -31.32
N GLY A 6 0.82 -45.51 -30.05
CA GLY A 6 -0.02 -44.92 -29.01
C GLY A 6 -0.89 -45.92 -28.25
N GLU A 7 -0.68 -47.22 -28.41
CA GLU A 7 -1.47 -48.24 -27.73
C GLU A 7 -0.92 -48.52 -26.33
N GLN A 8 -1.83 -48.61 -25.35
CA GLN A 8 -1.50 -48.93 -23.96
C GLN A 8 -1.20 -50.42 -23.78
N PHE A 9 -0.01 -50.71 -23.24
CA PHE A 9 0.31 -52.00 -22.68
C PHE A 9 0.81 -51.85 -21.24
N TRP A 10 0.65 -52.95 -20.49
CA TRP A 10 1.10 -53.04 -19.12
C TRP A 10 2.03 -54.24 -18.98
N SER A 11 3.04 -54.10 -18.14
CA SER A 11 3.92 -55.19 -17.76
C SER A 11 3.92 -55.36 -16.26
N GLU A 12 3.78 -56.59 -15.79
CA GLU A 12 4.00 -56.94 -14.38
C GLU A 12 5.31 -57.72 -14.29
N ILE A 13 6.19 -57.29 -13.38
CA ILE A 13 7.49 -57.90 -13.17
C ILE A 13 7.67 -58.19 -11.67
N ASN A 14 7.94 -59.45 -11.32
CA ASN A 14 8.42 -59.82 -9.99
C ASN A 14 9.76 -60.56 -10.08
N GLN A 15 10.36 -60.90 -8.93
CA GLN A 15 11.68 -61.55 -8.85
C GLN A 15 11.86 -62.78 -9.77
N ASP A 16 10.75 -63.44 -10.14
CA ASP A 16 10.74 -64.67 -10.91
C ASP A 16 9.83 -64.60 -12.15
N CYS A 17 9.42 -63.42 -12.65
CA CYS A 17 8.58 -63.30 -13.86
C CYS A 17 8.61 -61.91 -14.55
N MET A 18 8.56 -61.86 -15.90
CA MET A 18 8.18 -60.69 -16.69
C MET A 18 7.01 -61.05 -17.62
N ARG A 19 5.91 -60.29 -17.57
CA ARG A 19 4.77 -60.39 -18.50
C ARG A 19 4.53 -59.06 -19.19
N ILE A 20 4.12 -59.09 -20.46
CA ILE A 20 3.68 -57.91 -21.22
C ILE A 20 2.37 -58.30 -21.93
N THR A 21 1.31 -57.52 -21.76
CA THR A 21 0.03 -57.77 -22.43
C THR A 21 -0.56 -56.48 -23.02
N MET A 22 -1.18 -56.61 -24.19
CA MET A 22 -1.90 -55.56 -24.92
C MET A 22 -3.40 -55.70 -24.66
N LYS A 23 -4.14 -54.60 -24.46
CA LYS A 23 -5.58 -54.62 -24.23
C LYS A 23 -6.30 -54.38 -25.57
N ASP A 24 -6.92 -55.42 -26.12
CA ASP A 24 -7.80 -55.28 -27.29
C ASP A 24 -9.23 -55.72 -26.94
N GLU A 25 -10.23 -54.96 -27.38
CA GLU A 25 -11.54 -54.77 -26.73
C GLU A 25 -12.49 -55.97 -26.62
N LYS A 26 -12.08 -57.21 -26.95
CA LYS A 26 -13.04 -58.34 -27.01
C LYS A 26 -12.69 -59.67 -26.34
N GLN A 27 -11.52 -59.88 -25.72
CA GLN A 27 -11.31 -61.01 -24.79
C GLN A 27 -9.92 -60.98 -24.13
N THR A 28 -9.85 -60.92 -22.80
CA THR A 28 -8.60 -61.06 -22.03
C THR A 28 -8.33 -62.55 -21.78
N LYS A 29 -7.41 -63.18 -22.53
CA LYS A 29 -6.90 -64.52 -22.22
C LYS A 29 -5.50 -64.42 -21.63
N PHE A 30 -5.33 -64.95 -20.42
CA PHE A 30 -4.04 -65.03 -19.74
C PHE A 30 -3.27 -66.25 -20.24
N ASP A 31 -2.04 -66.04 -20.74
CA ASP A 31 -1.12 -67.13 -21.02
C ASP A 31 -0.29 -67.43 -19.76
N LYS A 32 -0.57 -68.54 -19.08
CA LYS A 32 0.01 -68.89 -17.77
C LYS A 32 1.24 -69.82 -17.85
N ASP A 33 1.69 -70.25 -19.03
CA ASP A 33 2.46 -71.50 -19.10
C ASP A 33 3.97 -71.41 -19.44
N ILE A 34 4.58 -70.23 -19.61
CA ILE A 34 6.00 -70.19 -20.03
C ILE A 34 7.02 -70.39 -18.89
N TRP A 35 6.63 -70.27 -17.61
CA TRP A 35 7.61 -70.06 -16.52
C TRP A 35 8.09 -71.30 -15.75
N ARG A 36 7.67 -72.52 -16.11
CA ARG A 36 8.04 -73.73 -15.32
C ARG A 36 9.20 -74.58 -15.84
N ILE A 37 9.82 -74.26 -16.97
CA ILE A 37 10.81 -75.16 -17.57
C ILE A 37 12.06 -74.41 -18.01
N GLY A 38 13.07 -74.31 -17.13
CA GLY A 38 14.41 -73.92 -17.56
C GLY A 38 15.37 -73.66 -16.41
N GLY A 39 16.22 -74.65 -16.10
CA GLY A 39 17.31 -74.55 -15.12
C GLY A 39 18.41 -73.54 -15.47
N SER A 40 19.54 -73.59 -14.76
CA SER A 40 20.64 -72.59 -14.70
C SER A 40 21.08 -71.91 -16.01
N LYS A 41 20.91 -72.54 -17.18
CA LYS A 41 21.11 -71.92 -18.51
C LYS A 41 20.20 -70.70 -18.78
N SER A 42 19.01 -70.63 -18.18
CA SER A 42 18.10 -69.50 -18.30
C SER A 42 18.63 -68.25 -17.60
N ARG A 43 19.34 -68.42 -16.47
CA ARG A 43 19.90 -67.30 -15.69
C ARG A 43 21.00 -66.57 -16.46
N GLU A 44 21.88 -67.29 -17.13
CA GLU A 44 22.93 -66.69 -17.98
C GLU A 44 22.33 -65.97 -19.19
N GLN A 45 21.31 -66.54 -19.83
CA GLN A 45 20.63 -65.88 -20.95
C GLN A 45 19.82 -64.64 -20.50
N ILE A 46 19.28 -64.66 -19.28
CA ILE A 46 18.60 -63.49 -18.68
C ILE A 46 19.63 -62.40 -18.34
N LEU A 47 20.77 -62.76 -17.74
CA LEU A 47 21.87 -61.83 -17.47
C LEU A 47 22.43 -61.24 -18.76
N GLN A 48 22.54 -62.05 -19.82
CA GLN A 48 22.97 -61.57 -21.13
C GLN A 48 21.96 -60.58 -21.71
N LYS A 49 20.65 -60.90 -21.71
CA LYS A 49 19.61 -59.97 -22.17
C LYS A 49 19.54 -58.69 -21.34
N TRP A 50 19.79 -58.77 -20.03
CA TRP A 50 19.93 -57.58 -19.16
C TRP A 50 21.14 -56.74 -19.53
N THR A 51 22.27 -57.38 -19.83
CA THR A 51 23.50 -56.71 -20.25
C THR A 51 23.29 -56.02 -21.60
N ASP A 52 22.67 -56.70 -22.55
CA ASP A 52 22.35 -56.17 -23.88
C ASP A 52 21.33 -55.01 -23.79
N PHE A 53 20.28 -55.16 -22.98
CA PHE A 53 19.29 -54.09 -22.74
C PHE A 53 19.93 -52.87 -22.07
N ASN A 54 20.78 -53.06 -21.07
CA ASN A 54 21.48 -51.96 -20.39
C ASN A 54 22.45 -51.23 -21.32
N GLU A 55 23.13 -51.94 -22.24
CA GLU A 55 23.97 -51.29 -23.25
C GLU A 55 23.12 -50.52 -24.27
N MET A 56 21.97 -51.06 -24.70
CA MET A 56 21.03 -50.32 -25.54
C MET A 56 20.49 -49.07 -24.83
N PHE A 57 20.21 -49.15 -23.53
CA PHE A 57 19.75 -48.03 -22.70
C PHE A 57 20.85 -46.97 -22.51
N LYS A 58 22.09 -47.39 -22.26
CA LYS A 58 23.25 -46.49 -22.21
C LYS A 58 23.51 -45.82 -23.55
N GLU A 59 23.39 -46.55 -24.65
CA GLU A 59 23.60 -46.00 -25.99
C GLU A 59 22.47 -45.02 -26.36
N TYR A 60 21.23 -45.32 -25.95
CA TYR A 60 20.10 -44.40 -26.03
C TYR A 60 20.36 -43.11 -25.23
N PHE A 61 20.82 -43.20 -23.98
CA PHE A 61 21.17 -42.00 -23.18
C PHE A 61 22.45 -41.28 -23.64
N ARG A 62 23.35 -41.95 -24.36
CA ARG A 62 24.50 -41.31 -25.02
C ARG A 62 24.08 -40.51 -26.26
N LYS A 63 23.13 -41.03 -27.04
CA LYS A 63 22.65 -40.42 -28.30
C LYS A 63 21.54 -39.39 -28.06
N ASN A 64 20.76 -39.57 -27.01
CA ASN A 64 19.75 -38.62 -26.57
C ASN A 64 20.30 -37.94 -25.32
N ARG A 65 20.70 -36.67 -25.44
CA ARG A 65 21.10 -35.88 -24.26
C ARG A 65 19.92 -35.85 -23.31
N PHE A 66 19.96 -36.68 -22.28
CA PHE A 66 19.14 -36.46 -21.10
C PHE A 66 19.67 -35.17 -20.52
N HIS A 67 19.02 -34.06 -20.87
CA HIS A 67 19.38 -32.76 -20.36
C HIS A 67 19.13 -32.85 -18.87
N GLN A 68 20.20 -33.03 -18.09
CA GLN A 68 20.14 -32.90 -16.65
C GLN A 68 19.45 -31.58 -16.27
N THR A 69 19.61 -30.56 -17.12
CA THR A 69 18.88 -29.29 -17.10
C THR A 69 17.37 -29.38 -17.29
N GLU A 70 16.78 -30.39 -17.95
CA GLU A 70 15.32 -30.58 -18.09
C GLU A 70 14.69 -31.23 -16.85
N LEU A 71 15.41 -32.10 -16.14
CA LEU A 71 15.04 -32.56 -14.79
C LEU A 71 15.12 -31.43 -13.76
N PHE A 72 16.05 -30.49 -13.96
CA PHE A 72 16.18 -29.27 -13.18
C PHE A 72 15.34 -28.10 -13.73
N ASP A 73 14.70 -28.26 -14.89
CA ASP A 73 13.76 -27.28 -15.43
C ASP A 73 12.40 -27.55 -14.77
N LEU A 74 12.26 -26.96 -13.58
CA LEU A 74 11.08 -26.98 -12.73
C LEU A 74 9.77 -26.59 -13.45
N ASN A 75 9.85 -26.09 -14.69
CA ASN A 75 8.72 -25.69 -15.52
C ASN A 75 8.18 -26.82 -16.43
N SER A 76 8.84 -27.99 -16.50
CA SER A 76 8.38 -29.11 -17.35
C SER A 76 7.39 -30.02 -16.61
N TYR A 77 6.13 -29.58 -16.61
CA TYR A 77 4.96 -30.17 -15.95
C TYR A 77 4.74 -31.69 -16.15
N PHE A 78 5.21 -32.29 -17.25
CA PHE A 78 4.98 -33.70 -17.59
C PHE A 78 5.59 -34.69 -16.57
N TYR A 79 6.81 -34.44 -16.11
CA TYR A 79 7.47 -35.34 -15.15
C TYR A 79 6.92 -35.18 -13.74
N GLN A 80 6.44 -33.99 -13.38
CA GLN A 80 5.86 -33.73 -12.07
C GLN A 80 4.55 -34.50 -11.84
N GLU A 81 3.69 -34.57 -12.86
CA GLU A 81 2.44 -35.33 -12.79
C GLU A 81 2.67 -36.82 -12.61
N GLU A 82 3.59 -37.40 -13.38
CA GLU A 82 3.83 -38.85 -13.34
C GLU A 82 4.49 -39.24 -12.02
N ILE A 83 5.44 -38.43 -11.54
CA ILE A 83 6.08 -38.65 -10.23
C ILE A 83 5.08 -38.44 -9.09
N HIS A 84 4.24 -37.39 -9.14
CA HIS A 84 3.22 -37.16 -8.11
C HIS A 84 2.21 -38.32 -8.07
N ARG A 85 1.72 -38.77 -9.24
CA ARG A 85 0.82 -39.93 -9.35
C ARG A 85 1.45 -41.17 -8.71
N LEU A 86 2.71 -41.47 -9.05
CA LEU A 86 3.48 -42.57 -8.47
C LEU A 86 3.62 -42.43 -6.94
N LEU A 87 3.88 -41.22 -6.42
CA LEU A 87 4.04 -40.95 -4.98
C LEU A 87 2.75 -41.04 -4.19
N THR A 88 1.60 -40.77 -4.81
CA THR A 88 0.27 -40.83 -4.19
C THR A 88 -0.47 -42.14 -4.41
N ASP A 89 0.08 -43.04 -5.22
CA ASP A 89 -0.51 -44.34 -5.49
C ASP A 89 -0.40 -45.23 -4.24
N ALA A 90 -1.56 -45.56 -3.66
CA ALA A 90 -1.65 -46.33 -2.43
C ALA A 90 -1.12 -47.77 -2.57
N ASP A 91 -1.02 -48.28 -3.80
CA ASP A 91 -0.52 -49.62 -4.11
C ASP A 91 1.02 -49.64 -4.30
N LEU A 92 1.66 -48.47 -4.44
CA LEU A 92 3.10 -48.34 -4.62
C LEU A 92 3.83 -47.97 -3.31
N ARG A 93 4.76 -48.81 -2.88
CA ARG A 93 5.72 -48.47 -1.83
C ARG A 93 6.96 -47.82 -2.43
N ILE A 94 6.98 -46.49 -2.45
CA ILE A 94 8.16 -45.74 -2.89
C ILE A 94 9.22 -45.69 -1.78
N PRO A 95 10.48 -46.09 -2.05
CA PRO A 95 11.58 -45.95 -1.10
C PRO A 95 11.75 -44.50 -0.64
N LYS A 96 11.93 -44.30 0.68
CA LYS A 96 12.05 -42.98 1.31
C LYS A 96 13.06 -42.05 0.61
N HIS A 97 14.23 -42.57 0.23
CA HIS A 97 15.26 -41.78 -0.46
C HIS A 97 14.81 -41.18 -1.82
N LEU A 98 13.86 -41.80 -2.53
CA LEU A 98 13.31 -41.26 -3.78
C LEU A 98 12.23 -40.20 -3.51
N GLN A 99 11.48 -40.36 -2.41
CA GLN A 99 10.55 -39.32 -1.93
C GLN A 99 11.34 -38.06 -1.53
N ASP A 100 12.44 -38.25 -0.80
CA ASP A 100 13.34 -37.18 -0.38
C ASP A 100 14.00 -36.50 -1.58
N LEU A 101 14.44 -37.27 -2.59
CA LEU A 101 15.01 -36.74 -3.83
C LEU A 101 14.00 -35.88 -4.61
N TRP A 102 12.74 -36.33 -4.70
CA TRP A 102 11.67 -35.55 -5.35
C TRP A 102 11.39 -34.23 -4.64
N LEU A 103 11.27 -34.25 -3.31
CA LEU A 103 11.09 -33.05 -2.48
C LEU A 103 12.26 -32.07 -2.67
N ASN A 104 13.48 -32.59 -2.82
CA ASN A 104 14.67 -31.78 -3.09
C ASN A 104 14.67 -31.20 -4.51
N ILE A 105 14.14 -31.92 -5.51
CA ILE A 105 14.09 -31.47 -6.90
C ILE A 105 13.04 -30.37 -7.10
N GLN A 106 11.89 -30.41 -6.42
CA GLN A 106 10.80 -29.44 -6.56
C GLN A 106 11.18 -27.99 -6.22
N GLY A 107 12.29 -27.79 -5.52
CA GLY A 107 12.67 -26.49 -4.97
C GLY A 107 11.70 -26.06 -3.87
N LYS A 108 12.21 -25.48 -2.78
CA LYS A 108 11.32 -24.93 -1.76
C LYS A 108 10.73 -23.62 -2.29
N THR A 109 9.41 -23.61 -2.54
CA THR A 109 8.67 -22.40 -2.92
C THR A 109 7.97 -21.81 -1.70
N SER A 110 7.89 -20.47 -1.64
CA SER A 110 7.18 -19.77 -0.56
C SER A 110 5.70 -20.17 -0.56
N ARG A 111 5.27 -20.95 0.43
CA ARG A 111 3.86 -21.27 0.64
C ARG A 111 3.19 -20.10 1.34
N ARG A 112 2.22 -19.48 0.68
CA ARG A 112 1.48 -18.32 1.19
C ARG A 112 -0.02 -18.53 1.06
N VAL A 113 -0.80 -17.83 1.87
CA VAL A 113 -2.25 -17.72 1.74
C VAL A 113 -2.68 -16.26 1.77
N LEU A 114 -3.80 -15.95 1.13
CA LEU A 114 -4.54 -14.72 1.34
C LEU A 114 -5.79 -15.05 2.15
N VAL A 115 -5.97 -14.44 3.31
CA VAL A 115 -7.18 -14.66 4.11
C VAL A 115 -8.20 -13.57 3.87
N THR A 116 -9.49 -13.90 3.88
CA THR A 116 -10.56 -12.95 3.50
C THR A 116 -11.59 -12.73 4.59
N MET A 117 -12.12 -11.52 4.63
CA MET A 117 -13.29 -11.13 5.41
C MET A 117 -14.23 -10.32 4.52
N ASP A 118 -15.43 -10.81 4.31
CA ASP A 118 -16.45 -10.07 3.58
C ASP A 118 -17.25 -9.20 4.56
N MET A 119 -17.53 -7.96 4.18
CA MET A 119 -18.27 -6.99 4.99
C MET A 119 -19.59 -6.64 4.33
N PHE A 120 -20.68 -6.66 5.10
CA PHE A 120 -22.00 -6.21 4.69
C PHE A 120 -22.68 -5.47 5.84
N ASN A 121 -23.19 -4.27 5.59
CA ASN A 121 -23.86 -3.41 6.58
C ASN A 121 -23.06 -3.21 7.89
N GLY A 122 -21.74 -3.06 7.78
CA GLY A 122 -20.82 -2.87 8.91
C GLY A 122 -20.50 -4.15 9.68
N GLN A 123 -20.95 -5.31 9.22
CA GLN A 123 -20.77 -6.59 9.88
C GLN A 123 -19.99 -7.57 9.00
N PRO A 124 -19.16 -8.44 9.61
CA PRO A 124 -18.46 -9.48 8.88
C PRO A 124 -19.39 -10.66 8.58
N VAL A 125 -19.44 -11.08 7.32
CA VAL A 125 -20.42 -12.04 6.79
C VAL A 125 -19.77 -13.12 5.93
N LEU A 126 -20.53 -14.19 5.68
CA LEU A 126 -20.22 -15.20 4.67
C LEU A 126 -21.19 -15.12 3.51
N VAL A 127 -20.64 -15.22 2.30
CA VAL A 127 -21.38 -15.23 1.04
C VAL A 127 -21.43 -16.65 0.48
N LYS A 128 -22.59 -17.04 -0.05
CA LYS A 128 -22.75 -18.25 -0.87
C LYS A 128 -23.54 -17.87 -2.11
N SER A 129 -23.01 -18.22 -3.30
CA SER A 129 -23.67 -17.93 -4.58
C SER A 129 -24.08 -16.44 -4.72
N SER A 130 -23.20 -15.54 -4.30
CA SER A 130 -23.42 -14.07 -4.31
C SER A 130 -24.54 -13.55 -3.39
N GLN A 131 -24.98 -14.34 -2.42
CA GLN A 131 -25.94 -13.94 -1.39
C GLN A 131 -25.29 -14.00 0.01
N VAL A 132 -25.58 -13.00 0.84
CA VAL A 132 -25.18 -12.99 2.25
C VAL A 132 -26.00 -14.05 2.99
N CYS A 133 -25.32 -15.00 3.62
CA CYS A 133 -25.99 -16.14 4.26
C CYS A 133 -25.85 -16.17 5.78
N GLU A 134 -24.73 -15.67 6.31
CA GLU A 134 -24.38 -15.85 7.72
C GLU A 134 -23.56 -14.65 8.21
N ILE A 135 -23.84 -14.18 9.42
CA ILE A 135 -22.98 -13.22 10.14
C ILE A 135 -22.05 -14.04 11.04
N HIS A 136 -20.76 -13.79 10.98
CA HIS A 136 -19.79 -14.46 11.85
C HIS A 136 -19.18 -13.48 12.86
N SER A 137 -18.33 -13.98 13.76
CA SER A 137 -17.67 -13.16 14.80
C SER A 137 -18.66 -12.32 15.64
N SER A 138 -19.91 -12.79 15.78
CA SER A 138 -20.99 -12.07 16.47
C SER A 138 -21.29 -10.67 15.89
N GLY A 139 -20.96 -10.43 14.62
CA GLY A 139 -21.12 -9.11 13.98
C GLY A 139 -19.99 -8.13 14.29
N ASP A 140 -18.98 -8.52 15.07
CA ASP A 140 -17.86 -7.68 15.46
C ASP A 140 -16.68 -7.84 14.49
N TYR A 141 -16.42 -6.80 13.69
CA TYR A 141 -15.33 -6.77 12.73
C TYR A 141 -13.94 -6.66 13.38
N LEU A 142 -13.83 -6.12 14.60
CA LEU A 142 -12.56 -6.07 15.33
C LEU A 142 -12.19 -7.47 15.80
N LYS A 143 -13.16 -8.22 16.32
CA LYS A 143 -12.97 -9.64 16.68
C LYS A 143 -12.62 -10.49 15.46
N ALA A 144 -13.26 -10.23 14.32
CA ALA A 144 -12.91 -10.88 13.06
C ALA A 144 -11.47 -10.53 12.64
N MET A 145 -11.09 -9.25 12.70
CA MET A 145 -9.73 -8.84 12.36
C MET A 145 -8.68 -9.38 13.31
N GLU A 146 -8.93 -9.44 14.62
CA GLU A 146 -8.01 -10.07 15.56
C GLU A 146 -7.70 -11.52 15.17
N LYS A 147 -8.72 -12.28 14.74
CA LYS A 147 -8.55 -13.65 14.21
C LYS A 147 -7.67 -13.69 12.95
N LEU A 148 -7.80 -12.73 12.04
CA LEU A 148 -7.04 -12.71 10.79
C LEU A 148 -5.66 -12.04 10.89
N ALA A 149 -5.45 -11.10 11.83
CA ALA A 149 -4.24 -10.29 11.96
C ALA A 149 -2.96 -11.10 12.20
N ILE A 150 -3.09 -12.37 12.56
CA ILE A 150 -1.96 -13.30 12.61
C ILE A 150 -1.34 -13.55 11.23
N PHE A 151 -2.08 -13.34 10.14
CA PHE A 151 -1.60 -13.44 8.77
C PHE A 151 -1.13 -12.07 8.25
N PRO A 152 -0.07 -12.04 7.41
CA PRO A 152 0.48 -10.80 6.88
C PRO A 152 -0.35 -10.19 5.72
N ASP A 153 -1.14 -11.01 5.01
CA ASP A 153 -1.89 -10.63 3.82
C ASP A 153 -3.38 -10.91 4.02
N ILE A 154 -4.17 -9.86 4.13
CA ILE A 154 -5.61 -9.91 4.40
C ILE A 154 -6.36 -9.16 3.30
N LEU A 155 -7.45 -9.74 2.79
CA LEU A 155 -8.39 -9.08 1.89
C LEU A 155 -9.71 -8.81 2.62
N VAL A 156 -10.11 -7.54 2.69
CA VAL A 156 -11.43 -7.13 3.20
C VAL A 156 -12.29 -6.66 2.04
N VAL A 157 -13.43 -7.32 1.81
CA VAL A 157 -14.31 -7.07 0.66
C VAL A 157 -15.51 -6.23 1.09
N ASP A 158 -15.75 -5.10 0.43
CA ASP A 158 -16.97 -4.30 0.62
C ASP A 158 -18.10 -4.83 -0.27
N LEU A 159 -18.99 -5.65 0.29
CA LEU A 159 -20.10 -6.21 -0.47
C LEU A 159 -21.17 -5.17 -0.82
N ASN A 160 -21.42 -4.18 0.05
CA ASN A 160 -22.33 -3.08 -0.25
C ASN A 160 -21.83 -2.29 -1.48
N GLY A 161 -20.54 -1.96 -1.49
CA GLY A 161 -19.89 -1.34 -2.66
C GLY A 161 -19.97 -2.22 -3.91
N ALA A 162 -19.74 -3.52 -3.78
CA ALA A 162 -19.89 -4.48 -4.87
C ALA A 162 -21.32 -4.51 -5.44
N PHE A 163 -22.35 -4.38 -4.59
CA PHE A 163 -23.75 -4.30 -4.99
C PHE A 163 -24.20 -2.91 -5.50
N GLY A 164 -23.30 -1.92 -5.46
CA GLY A 164 -23.52 -0.60 -6.09
C GLY A 164 -23.85 0.52 -5.11
N GLU A 165 -23.82 0.28 -3.79
CA GLU A 165 -23.99 1.33 -2.79
C GLU A 165 -22.73 2.21 -2.67
N ILE A 166 -22.92 3.50 -2.46
CA ILE A 166 -21.85 4.51 -2.35
C ILE A 166 -21.80 5.01 -0.89
N ASP A 167 -20.60 5.28 -0.37
CA ASP A 167 -20.36 5.76 1.01
C ASP A 167 -20.99 4.89 2.10
N THR A 168 -20.48 3.66 2.20
CA THR A 168 -20.99 2.64 3.11
C THR A 168 -20.28 2.67 4.46
N ALA A 169 -20.93 2.14 5.50
CA ALA A 169 -20.26 1.87 6.78
C ALA A 169 -19.02 0.99 6.61
N ASN A 170 -19.06 0.02 5.68
CA ASN A 170 -17.93 -0.86 5.36
C ASN A 170 -16.72 -0.07 4.87
N ARG A 171 -16.92 0.85 3.91
CA ARG A 171 -15.82 1.66 3.36
C ARG A 171 -15.12 2.43 4.48
N ARG A 172 -15.87 3.03 5.42
CA ARG A 172 -15.31 3.72 6.59
C ARG A 172 -14.52 2.78 7.52
N ILE A 173 -15.06 1.59 7.80
CA ILE A 173 -14.39 0.56 8.60
C ILE A 173 -13.08 0.11 7.93
N ILE A 174 -13.10 -0.19 6.63
CA ILE A 174 -11.93 -0.63 5.87
C ILE A 174 -10.80 0.40 5.95
N LYS A 175 -11.12 1.70 5.82
CA LYS A 175 -10.12 2.77 5.98
C LYS A 175 -9.51 2.78 7.38
N GLN A 176 -10.30 2.57 8.43
CA GLN A 176 -9.79 2.49 9.80
C GLN A 176 -8.89 1.27 10.00
N LEU A 177 -9.24 0.13 9.40
CA LEU A 177 -8.43 -1.09 9.44
C LEU A 177 -7.11 -0.91 8.69
N ALA A 178 -7.12 -0.24 7.53
CA ALA A 178 -5.95 0.01 6.70
C ALA A 178 -4.87 0.87 7.39
N LEU A 179 -5.22 1.65 8.42
CA LEU A 179 -4.26 2.38 9.24
C LEU A 179 -3.43 1.45 10.14
N LYS A 180 -3.96 0.28 10.51
CA LYS A 180 -3.36 -0.62 11.51
C LYS A 180 -2.87 -1.94 10.92
N TYR A 181 -3.47 -2.38 9.82
CA TYR A 181 -3.22 -3.70 9.24
C TYR A 181 -2.90 -3.61 7.75
N HIS A 182 -2.11 -4.56 7.26
CA HIS A 182 -1.84 -4.71 5.83
C HIS A 182 -3.06 -5.32 5.11
N VAL A 183 -3.97 -4.45 4.68
CA VAL A 183 -5.24 -4.83 4.07
C VAL A 183 -5.24 -4.55 2.56
N HIS A 184 -5.61 -5.56 1.77
CA HIS A 184 -6.12 -5.41 0.42
C HIS A 184 -7.63 -5.19 0.46
N THR A 185 -8.19 -4.46 -0.48
CA THR A 185 -9.65 -4.29 -0.53
C THR A 185 -10.19 -4.21 -1.94
N GLY A 186 -11.40 -4.72 -2.12
CA GLY A 186 -12.20 -4.60 -3.33
C GLY A 186 -13.66 -4.41 -2.98
N GLY A 187 -14.49 -4.26 -4.01
CA GLY A 187 -15.93 -3.98 -3.85
C GLY A 187 -16.25 -2.52 -4.14
N GLY A 188 -16.86 -2.27 -5.31
CA GLY A 188 -17.38 -0.96 -5.69
C GLY A 188 -16.34 0.11 -6.06
N LEU A 189 -15.13 -0.29 -6.48
CA LEU A 189 -14.12 0.62 -7.00
C LEU A 189 -14.34 0.80 -8.51
N ARG A 190 -15.10 1.83 -8.90
CA ARG A 190 -15.54 2.05 -10.29
C ARG A 190 -15.04 3.35 -10.91
N THR A 191 -14.48 4.24 -10.09
CA THR A 191 -14.01 5.56 -10.51
C THR A 191 -12.58 5.81 -10.05
N ILE A 192 -11.92 6.81 -10.63
CA ILE A 192 -10.59 7.25 -10.18
C ILE A 192 -10.70 7.77 -8.74
N GLU A 193 -11.78 8.46 -8.42
CA GLU A 193 -12.06 9.01 -7.10
C GLU A 193 -12.16 7.89 -6.04
N ASP A 194 -12.83 6.78 -6.35
CA ASP A 194 -12.88 5.60 -5.46
C ASP A 194 -11.48 5.04 -5.19
N LEU A 195 -10.66 4.92 -6.25
CA LEU A 195 -9.31 4.38 -6.15
C LEU A 195 -8.41 5.30 -5.35
N GLU A 196 -8.46 6.61 -5.61
CA GLU A 196 -7.71 7.60 -4.86
C GLU A 196 -8.13 7.62 -3.41
N GLU A 197 -9.42 7.62 -3.12
CA GLU A 197 -9.95 7.57 -1.76
C GLU A 197 -9.41 6.35 -1.00
N MET A 198 -9.48 5.17 -1.60
CA MET A 198 -9.10 3.92 -0.95
C MET A 198 -7.58 3.75 -0.87
N LEU A 199 -6.82 4.02 -1.93
CA LEU A 199 -5.35 4.02 -1.89
C LEU A 199 -4.81 5.04 -0.88
N ASN A 200 -5.43 6.23 -0.82
CA ASN A 200 -5.10 7.21 0.20
C ASN A 200 -5.45 6.73 1.60
N SER A 201 -6.30 5.73 1.82
CA SER A 201 -6.53 5.21 3.17
C SER A 201 -5.42 4.29 3.70
N GLY A 202 -4.46 3.90 2.84
CA GLY A 202 -3.29 3.12 3.23
C GLY A 202 -3.37 1.64 2.90
N ILE A 203 -4.42 1.23 2.18
CA ILE A 203 -4.56 -0.16 1.70
C ILE A 203 -3.35 -0.56 0.85
N ARG A 204 -2.99 -1.84 0.94
CA ARG A 204 -1.85 -2.39 0.22
C ARG A 204 -2.13 -2.58 -1.26
N ARG A 205 -3.31 -3.09 -1.64
CA ARG A 205 -3.72 -3.22 -3.05
C ARG A 205 -5.23 -3.01 -3.19
N CYS A 206 -5.63 -2.45 -4.33
CA CYS A 206 -7.00 -2.50 -4.80
C CYS A 206 -7.25 -3.84 -5.50
N VAL A 207 -8.36 -4.48 -5.19
CA VAL A 207 -8.88 -5.65 -5.90
C VAL A 207 -10.04 -5.19 -6.76
N MET A 208 -9.89 -5.30 -8.07
CA MET A 208 -10.85 -4.79 -9.05
C MET A 208 -11.38 -5.90 -9.93
N ALA A 209 -12.67 -5.86 -10.24
CA ALA A 209 -13.25 -6.79 -11.20
C ALA A 209 -12.64 -6.58 -12.59
N SER A 210 -12.47 -7.67 -13.33
CA SER A 210 -11.93 -7.68 -14.69
C SER A 210 -12.82 -7.01 -15.75
N GLY A 211 -13.81 -6.19 -15.38
CA GLY A 211 -14.63 -5.41 -16.32
C GLY A 211 -14.24 -3.93 -16.38
N GLU A 212 -13.35 -3.47 -15.49
CA GLU A 212 -13.08 -2.04 -15.24
C GLU A 212 -11.79 -1.55 -15.95
N ASP A 213 -11.58 -1.94 -17.22
CA ASP A 213 -10.30 -1.81 -17.94
C ASP A 213 -9.74 -0.40 -17.99
N SER A 214 -10.61 0.59 -18.13
CA SER A 214 -10.25 2.00 -18.26
C SER A 214 -9.48 2.58 -17.06
N LEU A 215 -9.43 1.85 -15.95
CA LEU A 215 -8.77 2.26 -14.72
C LEU A 215 -7.43 1.55 -14.47
N PHE A 216 -7.17 0.40 -15.08
CA PHE A 216 -5.99 -0.42 -14.74
C PHE A 216 -4.67 0.28 -15.00
N GLU A 217 -4.53 0.97 -16.14
CA GLU A 217 -3.32 1.72 -16.50
C GLU A 217 -3.02 2.88 -15.54
N LYS A 218 -4.02 3.33 -14.78
CA LYS A 218 -3.90 4.45 -13.82
C LYS A 218 -3.45 3.97 -12.44
N ILE A 219 -3.35 2.66 -12.22
CA ILE A 219 -3.00 2.06 -10.92
C ILE A 219 -1.59 1.47 -11.02
N PRO A 220 -0.68 1.77 -10.08
CA PRO A 220 0.62 1.11 -10.04
C PRO A 220 0.48 -0.42 -10.00
N LYS A 221 1.28 -1.13 -10.80
CA LYS A 221 1.15 -2.59 -10.99
C LYS A 221 1.25 -3.39 -9.68
N ASP A 222 2.07 -2.93 -8.74
CA ASP A 222 2.25 -3.53 -7.42
C ASP A 222 1.07 -3.28 -6.47
N ARG A 223 0.12 -2.41 -6.86
CA ARG A 223 -1.05 -1.95 -6.11
C ARG A 223 -2.38 -2.47 -6.67
N LEU A 224 -2.35 -3.25 -7.75
CA LEU A 224 -3.54 -3.80 -8.40
C LEU A 224 -3.59 -5.32 -8.28
N ILE A 225 -4.75 -5.86 -7.96
CA ILE A 225 -5.13 -7.26 -8.18
C ILE A 225 -6.37 -7.23 -9.07
N VAL A 226 -6.36 -7.91 -10.20
CA VAL A 226 -7.56 -8.05 -11.05
C VAL A 226 -8.28 -9.35 -10.73
N GLU A 227 -9.50 -9.26 -10.22
CA GLU A 227 -10.37 -10.40 -9.97
C GLU A 227 -11.13 -10.81 -11.24
N ILE A 228 -10.99 -12.07 -11.62
CA ILE A 228 -11.61 -12.70 -12.78
C ILE A 228 -12.48 -13.85 -12.27
N SER A 229 -13.79 -13.73 -12.44
CA SER A 229 -14.71 -14.84 -12.15
C SER A 229 -14.90 -15.68 -13.41
N VAL A 230 -14.85 -17.00 -13.30
CA VAL A 230 -15.01 -17.93 -14.43
C VAL A 230 -16.05 -19.01 -14.15
N ASN A 231 -16.72 -19.46 -15.22
CA ASN A 231 -17.60 -20.63 -15.18
C ASN A 231 -16.84 -21.94 -15.52
N GLU A 232 -17.55 -23.06 -15.59
CA GLU A 232 -16.99 -24.38 -15.93
C GLU A 232 -16.36 -24.46 -17.33
N LYS A 233 -16.72 -23.55 -18.24
CA LYS A 233 -16.17 -23.45 -19.60
C LYS A 233 -14.99 -22.48 -19.70
N ASN A 234 -14.47 -21.98 -18.57
CA ASN A 234 -13.45 -20.93 -18.53
C ASN A 234 -13.87 -19.61 -19.19
N GLU A 235 -15.17 -19.33 -19.29
CA GLU A 235 -15.68 -18.05 -19.78
C GLU A 235 -15.77 -17.04 -18.64
N VAL A 236 -15.39 -15.79 -18.91
CA VAL A 236 -15.32 -14.71 -17.91
C VAL A 236 -16.70 -14.16 -17.60
N LEU A 237 -16.99 -14.02 -16.30
CA LEU A 237 -18.21 -13.44 -15.76
C LEU A 237 -17.94 -12.06 -15.17
N ILE A 238 -18.82 -11.10 -15.44
CA ILE A 238 -18.74 -9.71 -14.97
C ILE A 238 -20.04 -9.28 -14.26
N HIS A 239 -20.09 -8.04 -13.77
CA HIS A 239 -21.23 -7.45 -13.04
C HIS A 239 -21.71 -8.30 -11.85
N GLY A 240 -20.78 -8.66 -10.95
CA GLY A 240 -21.10 -9.52 -9.81
C GLY A 240 -21.55 -10.92 -10.25
N ARG A 241 -20.91 -11.46 -11.30
CA ARG A 241 -21.13 -12.81 -11.86
C ARG A 241 -22.50 -13.01 -12.54
N ARG A 242 -23.23 -11.94 -12.82
CA ARG A 242 -24.56 -11.99 -13.45
C ARG A 242 -24.51 -12.03 -14.97
N THR A 243 -23.42 -11.56 -15.57
CA THR A 243 -23.28 -11.46 -17.02
C THR A 243 -22.12 -12.32 -17.49
N ASN A 244 -22.40 -13.30 -18.35
CA ASN A 244 -21.37 -14.04 -19.06
C ASN A 244 -20.91 -13.24 -20.29
N THR A 245 -19.62 -13.02 -20.41
CA THR A 245 -19.03 -12.30 -21.56
C THR A 245 -18.85 -13.20 -22.78
N HIS A 246 -18.92 -14.52 -22.60
CA HIS A 246 -18.52 -15.55 -23.58
C HIS A 246 -17.06 -15.44 -24.05
N VAL A 247 -16.25 -14.63 -23.37
CA VAL A 247 -14.81 -14.50 -23.62
C VAL A 247 -14.07 -15.52 -22.77
N ASN A 248 -13.21 -16.31 -23.40
CA ASN A 248 -12.34 -17.24 -22.68
C ASN A 248 -11.32 -16.48 -21.82
N ILE A 249 -11.05 -16.97 -20.60
CA ILE A 249 -10.09 -16.37 -19.68
C ILE A 249 -8.69 -16.17 -20.27
N LEU A 250 -8.19 -17.07 -21.10
CA LEU A 250 -6.85 -16.93 -21.70
C LEU A 250 -6.79 -15.71 -22.62
N THR A 251 -7.80 -15.53 -23.47
CA THR A 251 -7.95 -14.33 -24.29
C THR A 251 -8.01 -13.08 -23.43
N ARG A 252 -8.75 -13.14 -22.31
CA ARG A 252 -8.85 -12.03 -21.38
C ARG A 252 -7.52 -11.71 -20.69
N LEU A 253 -6.75 -12.72 -20.30
CA LEU A 253 -5.44 -12.54 -19.67
C LEU A 253 -4.47 -11.82 -20.59
N HIS A 254 -4.43 -12.13 -21.89
CA HIS A 254 -3.61 -11.38 -22.84
C HIS A 254 -3.98 -9.90 -22.88
N GLN A 255 -5.27 -9.56 -22.94
CA GLN A 255 -5.73 -8.17 -22.88
C GLN A 255 -5.33 -7.47 -21.57
N LEU A 256 -5.40 -8.18 -20.44
CA LEU A 256 -4.99 -7.64 -19.14
C LEU A 256 -3.47 -7.42 -19.06
N ILE A 257 -2.68 -8.32 -19.63
CA ILE A 257 -1.22 -8.19 -19.70
C ILE A 257 -0.81 -6.96 -20.50
N ASP A 258 -1.50 -6.69 -21.60
CA ASP A 258 -1.25 -5.54 -22.50
C ASP A 258 -1.46 -4.21 -21.76
N VAL A 259 -2.49 -4.10 -20.90
CA VAL A 259 -2.72 -2.93 -20.04
C VAL A 259 -1.90 -2.95 -18.74
N GLY A 260 -0.92 -3.85 -18.64
CA GLY A 260 0.09 -3.85 -17.59
C GLY A 260 -0.26 -4.65 -16.33
N VAL A 261 -1.33 -5.43 -16.32
CA VAL A 261 -1.71 -6.29 -15.17
C VAL A 261 -0.67 -7.41 -15.00
N ARG A 262 -0.26 -7.64 -13.75
CA ARG A 262 0.72 -8.69 -13.37
C ARG A 262 0.22 -9.61 -12.25
N VAL A 263 -0.83 -9.21 -11.56
CA VAL A 263 -1.38 -9.94 -10.41
C VAL A 263 -2.89 -10.10 -10.60
N ILE A 264 -3.36 -11.35 -10.54
CA ILE A 264 -4.76 -11.70 -10.76
C ILE A 264 -5.30 -12.54 -9.62
N SER A 265 -6.61 -12.53 -9.44
CA SER A 265 -7.36 -13.46 -8.61
C SER A 265 -8.40 -14.17 -9.46
N ILE A 266 -8.38 -15.50 -9.49
CA ILE A 266 -9.33 -16.31 -10.26
C ILE A 266 -10.31 -16.95 -9.29
N THR A 267 -11.60 -16.68 -9.50
CA THR A 267 -12.69 -17.24 -8.72
C THR A 267 -13.51 -18.21 -9.59
N PHE A 268 -13.56 -19.49 -9.20
CA PHE A 268 -14.38 -20.50 -9.86
C PHE A 268 -15.78 -20.51 -9.26
N VAL A 269 -16.78 -20.04 -10.02
CA VAL A 269 -18.11 -19.73 -9.47
C VAL A 269 -18.86 -20.98 -9.00
N GLN A 270 -18.63 -22.13 -9.62
CA GLN A 270 -19.29 -23.38 -9.28
C GLN A 270 -18.87 -23.97 -7.91
N THR A 271 -17.69 -23.61 -7.39
CA THR A 271 -17.18 -24.09 -6.10
C THR A 271 -17.21 -23.05 -4.98
N GLU A 272 -17.63 -21.83 -5.30
CA GLU A 272 -17.59 -20.70 -4.37
C GLU A 272 -18.55 -20.87 -3.19
N GLY A 273 -18.03 -20.74 -1.97
CA GLY A 273 -18.85 -20.78 -0.74
C GLY A 273 -19.45 -22.15 -0.40
N HIS A 274 -19.24 -23.17 -1.25
CA HIS A 274 -19.80 -24.52 -1.08
C HIS A 274 -18.98 -25.41 -0.13
N LEU A 275 -17.70 -25.09 0.13
CA LEU A 275 -16.76 -25.94 0.88
C LEU A 275 -16.69 -27.37 0.34
N SER A 276 -16.86 -27.53 -0.97
CA SER A 276 -16.92 -28.81 -1.68
C SER A 276 -15.62 -29.19 -2.38
N GLY A 277 -14.53 -28.47 -2.11
CA GLY A 277 -13.26 -28.60 -2.83
C GLY A 277 -13.15 -27.67 -4.03
N ILE A 278 -11.93 -27.55 -4.55
CA ILE A 278 -11.60 -26.78 -5.75
C ILE A 278 -11.74 -27.62 -7.03
N PRO A 279 -12.02 -27.02 -8.20
CA PRO A 279 -12.14 -27.76 -9.45
C PRO A 279 -10.74 -28.11 -10.00
N ARG A 280 -10.07 -29.10 -9.40
CA ARG A 280 -8.66 -29.45 -9.67
C ARG A 280 -8.34 -29.56 -11.15
N GLN A 281 -9.11 -30.35 -11.90
CA GLN A 281 -8.85 -30.52 -13.34
C GLN A 281 -8.86 -29.18 -14.10
N GLN A 282 -9.85 -28.33 -13.82
CA GLN A 282 -9.96 -27.03 -14.48
C GLN A 282 -8.82 -26.09 -14.07
N VAL A 283 -8.47 -26.04 -12.77
CA VAL A 283 -7.33 -25.27 -12.25
C VAL A 283 -6.06 -25.68 -12.99
N ARG A 284 -5.77 -26.98 -13.02
CA ARG A 284 -4.60 -27.57 -13.67
C ARG A 284 -4.45 -27.17 -15.13
N GLU A 285 -5.51 -27.38 -15.91
CA GLU A 285 -5.55 -27.07 -17.33
C GLU A 285 -5.36 -25.58 -17.57
N LEU A 286 -5.99 -24.74 -16.76
CA LEU A 286 -5.87 -23.29 -16.85
C LEU A 286 -4.47 -22.80 -16.50
N ILE A 287 -3.93 -23.17 -15.33
CA ILE A 287 -2.62 -22.70 -14.84
C ILE A 287 -1.50 -23.06 -15.82
N SER A 288 -1.55 -24.23 -16.46
CA SER A 288 -0.57 -24.65 -17.47
C SER A 288 -0.48 -23.73 -18.69
N GLN A 289 -1.52 -22.91 -18.93
CA GLN A 289 -1.63 -22.01 -20.07
C GLN A 289 -1.49 -20.53 -19.70
N ILE A 290 -1.41 -20.19 -18.42
CA ILE A 290 -1.28 -18.78 -17.99
C ILE A 290 0.14 -18.25 -18.29
N PRO A 291 0.25 -17.13 -19.03
CA PRO A 291 1.56 -16.53 -19.35
C PRO A 291 2.42 -16.21 -18.12
N TYR A 292 3.74 -16.22 -18.29
CA TYR A 292 4.70 -15.90 -17.21
C TYR A 292 4.69 -14.42 -16.80
N ASP A 293 4.18 -13.53 -17.66
CA ASP A 293 3.92 -12.13 -17.32
C ASP A 293 2.98 -11.97 -16.12
N ILE A 294 2.12 -12.95 -15.86
CA ILE A 294 1.35 -12.97 -14.61
C ILE A 294 2.23 -13.52 -13.49
N GLU A 295 2.72 -12.63 -12.63
CA GLU A 295 3.67 -12.93 -11.56
C GLU A 295 3.02 -13.67 -10.38
N LYS A 296 1.74 -13.37 -10.09
CA LYS A 296 1.00 -13.95 -8.95
C LYS A 296 -0.45 -14.23 -9.31
N ILE A 297 -0.90 -15.41 -8.89
CA ILE A 297 -2.24 -15.92 -9.20
C ILE A 297 -2.90 -16.34 -7.89
N TYR A 298 -3.89 -15.57 -7.46
CA TYR A 298 -4.71 -15.93 -6.32
C TYR A 298 -5.82 -16.89 -6.80
N ILE A 299 -6.02 -18.01 -6.10
CA ILE A 299 -7.11 -18.95 -6.39
C ILE A 299 -8.15 -18.88 -5.28
N ALA A 300 -9.34 -18.41 -5.62
CA ALA A 300 -10.45 -18.23 -4.71
C ALA A 300 -11.62 -19.17 -5.03
N GLY A 301 -12.36 -19.54 -3.98
CA GLY A 301 -13.56 -20.36 -4.07
C GLY A 301 -13.28 -21.88 -4.04
N GLY A 302 -13.72 -22.53 -2.96
CA GLY A 302 -13.76 -24.00 -2.87
C GLY A 302 -12.71 -24.64 -1.96
N VAL A 303 -11.65 -23.93 -1.57
CA VAL A 303 -10.64 -24.49 -0.64
C VAL A 303 -11.31 -24.91 0.66
N SER A 304 -11.17 -26.18 1.02
CA SER A 304 -11.91 -26.80 2.13
C SER A 304 -11.08 -27.73 3.00
N SER A 305 -9.88 -28.11 2.53
CA SER A 305 -9.00 -29.09 3.16
C SER A 305 -7.52 -28.70 3.06
N LEU A 306 -6.66 -29.35 3.84
CA LEU A 306 -5.21 -29.21 3.71
C LEU A 306 -4.69 -29.77 2.38
N ASP A 307 -5.34 -30.82 1.87
CA ASP A 307 -5.02 -31.42 0.57
C ASP A 307 -5.28 -30.44 -0.58
N ASP A 308 -6.32 -29.59 -0.49
CA ASP A 308 -6.53 -28.51 -1.45
C ASP A 308 -5.40 -27.48 -1.43
N LEU A 309 -4.83 -27.19 -0.25
CA LEU A 309 -3.70 -26.27 -0.13
C LEU A 309 -2.43 -26.88 -0.73
N ASP A 310 -2.13 -28.14 -0.39
CA ASP A 310 -0.98 -28.88 -0.95
C ASP A 310 -1.06 -28.95 -2.47
N TYR A 311 -2.25 -29.27 -3.00
CA TYR A 311 -2.52 -29.28 -4.43
C TYR A 311 -2.25 -27.91 -5.08
N LEU A 312 -2.75 -26.82 -4.50
CA LEU A 312 -2.56 -25.48 -5.08
C LEU A 312 -1.09 -25.02 -4.99
N TRP A 313 -0.39 -25.31 -3.89
CA TRP A 313 1.03 -24.98 -3.74
C TRP A 313 1.96 -25.85 -4.58
N SER A 314 1.47 -26.96 -5.16
CA SER A 314 2.23 -27.72 -6.16
C SER A 314 2.48 -26.91 -7.43
N PHE A 315 1.72 -25.84 -7.67
CA PHE A 315 1.91 -24.93 -8.79
C PHE A 315 2.69 -23.68 -8.36
N PRO A 316 3.69 -23.24 -9.15
CA PRO A 316 4.40 -22.00 -8.87
C PRO A 316 3.46 -20.79 -9.03
N ARG A 317 3.75 -19.69 -8.33
CA ARG A 317 3.00 -18.40 -8.37
C ARG A 317 1.59 -18.44 -7.79
N ILE A 318 1.08 -19.61 -7.39
CA ILE A 318 -0.28 -19.76 -6.84
C ILE A 318 -0.33 -19.40 -5.35
N ILE A 319 -1.32 -18.60 -4.99
CA ILE A 319 -1.62 -18.22 -3.61
C ILE A 319 -3.09 -18.58 -3.33
N PRO A 320 -3.37 -19.63 -2.53
CA PRO A 320 -4.71 -19.97 -2.11
C PRO A 320 -5.39 -18.83 -1.33
N VAL A 321 -6.67 -18.59 -1.63
CA VAL A 321 -7.50 -17.61 -0.92
C VAL A 321 -8.45 -18.33 0.03
N LEU A 322 -8.40 -17.95 1.31
CA LEU A 322 -9.13 -18.61 2.40
C LEU A 322 -10.16 -17.67 3.03
N GLY A 323 -11.45 -17.95 2.78
CA GLY A 323 -12.58 -17.29 3.45
C GLY A 323 -13.34 -18.26 4.35
N SER A 324 -14.44 -18.83 3.83
CA SER A 324 -15.35 -19.73 4.56
C SER A 324 -14.68 -20.88 5.31
N ALA A 325 -13.54 -21.40 4.83
CA ALA A 325 -12.83 -22.49 5.51
C ALA A 325 -12.31 -22.11 6.91
N ILE A 326 -11.87 -20.86 7.08
CA ILE A 326 -11.39 -20.33 8.37
C ILE A 326 -12.58 -20.00 9.28
N TRP A 327 -13.62 -19.39 8.73
CA TRP A 327 -14.78 -18.94 9.51
C TRP A 327 -15.66 -20.09 9.99
N LYS A 328 -15.80 -21.14 9.19
CA LYS A 328 -16.50 -22.38 9.55
C LYS A 328 -15.60 -23.41 10.25
N ASN A 329 -14.39 -23.01 10.66
CA ASN A 329 -13.39 -23.85 11.33
C ASN A 329 -13.12 -25.19 10.63
N LYS A 330 -13.20 -25.23 9.30
CA LYS A 330 -12.76 -26.41 8.50
C LYS A 330 -11.25 -26.55 8.53
N LEU A 331 -10.56 -25.41 8.51
CA LEU A 331 -9.12 -25.31 8.65
C LEU A 331 -8.81 -24.38 9.83
N THR A 332 -8.05 -24.87 10.80
CA THR A 332 -7.54 -24.02 11.87
C THR A 332 -6.31 -23.26 11.39
N ILE A 333 -6.05 -22.11 12.02
CA ILE A 333 -4.87 -21.29 11.72
C ILE A 333 -3.57 -22.09 11.96
N GLY A 334 -3.52 -22.89 13.02
CA GLY A 334 -2.39 -23.77 13.32
C GLY A 334 -2.12 -24.79 12.22
N GLN A 335 -3.18 -25.44 11.72
CA GLN A 335 -3.07 -26.39 10.60
C GLN A 335 -2.54 -25.73 9.33
N ILE A 336 -3.03 -24.53 9.01
CA ILE A 336 -2.58 -23.77 7.83
C ILE A 336 -1.08 -23.45 7.95
N TYR A 337 -0.63 -22.91 9.09
CA TYR A 337 0.78 -22.59 9.30
C TYR A 337 1.68 -23.83 9.31
N ASN A 338 1.28 -24.91 9.97
CA ASN A 338 2.02 -26.17 9.92
C ASN A 338 2.21 -26.64 8.48
N ARG A 339 1.19 -26.47 7.64
CA ARG A 339 1.26 -26.93 6.25
C ARG A 339 2.02 -26.01 5.32
N MET A 340 2.12 -24.73 5.66
CA MET A 340 2.98 -23.76 4.96
C MET A 340 4.48 -23.99 5.20
N LEU A 341 4.88 -24.79 6.20
CA LEU A 341 6.27 -24.93 6.63
C LEU A 341 6.89 -26.28 6.24
N TYR A 342 8.16 -26.24 5.91
CA TYR A 342 9.05 -27.39 5.79
C TYR A 342 9.85 -27.52 7.09
N PHE A 343 9.55 -28.57 7.86
CA PHE A 343 10.30 -28.89 9.06
C PHE A 343 11.61 -29.62 8.71
N ASP A 344 12.63 -29.45 9.56
CA ASP A 344 13.87 -30.20 9.47
C ASP A 344 13.68 -31.70 9.78
N GLU A 345 14.75 -32.48 9.67
CA GLU A 345 14.73 -33.94 9.94
C GLU A 345 14.28 -34.30 11.38
N SER A 346 14.36 -33.35 12.31
CA SER A 346 13.91 -33.49 13.70
C SER A 346 12.46 -33.04 13.91
N GLY A 347 11.76 -32.64 12.85
CA GLY A 347 10.40 -32.11 12.93
C GLY A 347 10.34 -30.70 13.54
N LEU A 348 11.42 -29.92 13.41
CA LEU A 348 11.56 -28.58 13.97
C LEU A 348 11.72 -27.51 12.88
N VAL A 349 11.30 -26.30 13.21
CA VAL A 349 11.52 -25.10 12.40
C VAL A 349 12.11 -23.99 13.29
N PRO A 350 13.14 -23.25 12.85
CA PRO A 350 13.57 -22.05 13.54
C PRO A 350 12.49 -20.96 13.44
N ALA A 351 12.22 -20.30 14.57
CA ALA A 351 11.33 -19.15 14.66
C ALA A 351 12.09 -17.97 15.27
N ILE A 352 12.25 -16.92 14.47
CA ILE A 352 12.79 -15.63 14.89
C ILE A 352 11.66 -14.86 15.54
N ILE A 353 11.87 -14.45 16.79
CA ILE A 353 10.91 -13.63 17.53
C ILE A 353 11.37 -12.19 17.44
N GLN A 354 10.48 -11.31 17.01
CA GLN A 354 10.72 -9.87 16.99
C GLN A 354 9.59 -9.12 17.69
N ASP A 355 9.84 -7.88 18.08
CA ASP A 355 8.80 -6.97 18.53
C ASP A 355 8.18 -6.19 17.36
N ILE A 356 7.13 -5.42 17.66
CA ILE A 356 6.45 -4.54 16.69
C ILE A 356 7.35 -3.45 16.09
N ASN A 357 8.49 -3.16 16.73
CA ASN A 357 9.47 -2.18 16.27
C ASN A 357 10.57 -2.80 15.40
N GLY A 358 10.50 -4.11 15.14
CA GLY A 358 11.48 -4.87 14.35
C GLY A 358 12.72 -5.32 15.14
N SER A 359 12.76 -5.13 16.46
CA SER A 359 13.87 -5.62 17.30
C SER A 359 13.76 -7.12 17.51
N VAL A 360 14.84 -7.86 17.27
CA VAL A 360 14.85 -9.32 17.44
C VAL A 360 14.92 -9.65 18.92
N LYS A 361 13.89 -10.29 19.48
CA LYS A 361 13.86 -10.73 20.88
C LYS A 361 14.60 -12.05 21.10
N GLY A 362 14.63 -12.93 20.12
CA GLY A 362 15.31 -14.22 20.26
C GLY A 362 15.03 -15.17 19.11
N LEU A 363 15.70 -16.33 19.16
CA LEU A 363 15.43 -17.46 18.28
C LEU A 363 14.92 -18.63 19.13
N VAL A 364 13.84 -19.25 18.69
CA VAL A 364 13.29 -20.47 19.30
C VAL A 364 13.11 -21.53 18.21
N TYR A 365 12.95 -22.79 18.62
CA TYR A 365 12.55 -23.86 17.72
C TYR A 365 11.10 -24.23 17.99
N MET A 366 10.35 -24.54 16.95
CA MET A 366 8.96 -24.92 17.02
C MET A 366 8.74 -26.23 16.29
N ASN A 367 7.90 -27.09 16.86
CA ASN A 367 7.31 -28.23 16.15
C ASN A 367 5.82 -27.94 15.87
N GLU A 368 5.17 -28.85 15.13
CA GLU A 368 3.74 -28.73 14.76
C GLU A 368 2.83 -28.37 15.95
N LYS A 369 2.99 -29.10 17.07
CA LYS A 369 2.18 -28.89 18.29
C LYS A 369 2.41 -27.51 18.92
N SER A 370 3.63 -26.99 18.88
CA SER A 370 3.91 -25.65 19.41
C SER A 370 3.33 -24.55 18.53
N ILE A 371 3.29 -24.74 17.21
CA ILE A 371 2.67 -23.79 16.27
C ILE A 371 1.15 -23.78 16.47
N GLU A 372 0.52 -24.95 16.55
CA GLU A 372 -0.92 -25.07 16.83
C GLU A 372 -1.33 -24.32 18.09
N LYS A 373 -0.64 -24.60 19.21
CA LYS A 373 -0.90 -23.90 20.48
C LYS A 373 -0.64 -22.41 20.40
N THR A 374 0.37 -21.99 19.64
CA THR A 374 0.70 -20.56 19.46
C THR A 374 -0.41 -19.84 18.72
N CYS A 375 -0.91 -20.43 17.63
CA CYS A 375 -1.99 -19.88 16.82
C CYS A 375 -3.34 -19.89 17.57
N GLU A 376 -3.62 -20.95 18.33
CA GLU A 376 -4.86 -21.12 19.09
C GLU A 376 -4.95 -20.14 20.28
N ASN A 377 -3.90 -20.09 21.10
CA ASN A 377 -3.92 -19.33 22.36
C ASN A 377 -3.45 -17.88 22.19
N ARG A 378 -2.90 -17.51 21.03
CA ARG A 378 -2.26 -16.21 20.77
C ARG A 378 -1.12 -15.87 21.73
N VAL A 379 -0.46 -16.88 22.27
CA VAL A 379 0.74 -16.75 23.11
C VAL A 379 1.86 -17.62 22.56
N LEU A 380 3.11 -17.17 22.63
CA LEU A 380 4.25 -17.92 22.11
C LEU A 380 4.47 -19.25 22.86
N TYR A 381 4.28 -20.37 22.17
CA TYR A 381 4.78 -21.69 22.58
C TYR A 381 6.03 -22.04 21.78
N ARG A 382 6.97 -22.74 22.40
CA ARG A 382 8.18 -23.25 21.73
C ARG A 382 8.43 -24.71 22.07
N TYR A 383 9.13 -25.40 21.19
CA TYR A 383 9.69 -26.71 21.50
C TYR A 383 11.05 -26.54 22.20
N SER A 384 11.18 -27.11 23.40
CA SER A 384 12.44 -27.11 24.13
C SER A 384 13.24 -28.35 23.75
N ARG A 385 14.27 -28.19 22.93
CA ARG A 385 15.16 -29.33 22.56
C ARG A 385 15.79 -30.02 23.77
N LYS A 386 16.11 -29.26 24.83
CA LYS A 386 16.66 -29.80 26.09
C LYS A 386 15.64 -30.62 26.89
N LEU A 387 14.39 -30.17 26.95
CA LEU A 387 13.34 -30.82 27.75
C LEU A 387 12.43 -31.73 26.91
N GLN A 388 12.70 -31.80 25.60
CA GLN A 388 11.95 -32.54 24.58
C GLN A 388 10.43 -32.38 24.66
N ARG A 389 9.96 -31.18 25.03
CA ARG A 389 8.54 -30.86 25.20
C ARG A 389 8.21 -29.45 24.76
N VAL A 390 6.94 -29.22 24.46
CA VAL A 390 6.38 -27.89 24.20
C VAL A 390 6.25 -27.12 25.51
N ILE A 391 6.65 -25.84 25.50
CA ILE A 391 6.66 -24.94 26.66
C ILE A 391 6.08 -23.59 26.25
N MET A 392 5.23 -23.00 27.11
CA MET A 392 4.77 -21.63 26.92
C MET A 392 5.86 -20.65 27.35
N LYS A 393 6.22 -19.69 26.50
CA LYS A 393 7.20 -18.67 26.88
C LYS A 393 6.60 -17.79 27.99
N GLY A 394 7.29 -17.70 29.13
CA GLY A 394 6.83 -16.95 30.29
C GLY A 394 5.93 -17.75 31.24
N GLU A 395 5.82 -19.08 31.07
CA GLU A 395 5.03 -19.96 31.97
C GLU A 395 5.40 -19.81 33.45
N MET A 396 6.70 -19.73 33.76
CA MET A 396 7.17 -19.57 35.14
C MET A 396 7.27 -18.12 35.60
N SER A 397 7.63 -17.18 34.69
CA SER A 397 7.88 -15.78 35.07
C SER A 397 6.65 -14.88 34.99
N GLY A 398 5.57 -15.30 34.30
CA GLY A 398 4.42 -14.45 33.98
C GLY A 398 4.61 -13.58 32.73
N ASP A 399 5.82 -13.53 32.16
CA ASP A 399 6.18 -12.72 30.99
C ASP A 399 5.73 -13.35 29.67
N GLN A 400 4.45 -13.68 29.57
CA GLN A 400 3.82 -14.22 28.38
C GLN A 400 3.97 -13.27 27.20
N GLN A 401 4.42 -13.79 26.06
CA GLN A 401 4.59 -13.03 24.82
C GLN A 401 3.33 -13.20 23.96
N GLN A 402 2.53 -12.14 23.86
CA GLN A 402 1.33 -12.12 23.03
C GLN A 402 1.71 -12.07 21.56
N ILE A 403 1.07 -12.89 20.74
CA ILE A 403 1.35 -13.00 19.30
C ILE A 403 0.51 -11.98 18.55
N ILE A 404 1.20 -11.11 17.80
CA ILE A 404 0.56 -10.17 16.88
C ILE A 404 0.42 -10.81 15.50
N GLN A 405 1.53 -11.30 14.94
CA GLN A 405 1.60 -11.76 13.56
C GLN A 405 2.66 -12.84 13.37
N LEU A 406 2.39 -13.78 12.47
CA LEU A 406 3.34 -14.77 11.97
C LEU A 406 3.63 -14.49 10.49
N SER A 407 4.86 -14.71 10.05
CA SER A 407 5.24 -14.73 8.65
C SER A 407 6.13 -15.91 8.38
N VAL A 408 5.93 -16.53 7.23
CA VAL A 408 6.80 -17.58 6.69
C VAL A 408 7.82 -16.93 5.78
N ASP A 409 9.04 -17.46 5.73
CA ASP A 409 10.09 -16.98 4.84
C ASP A 409 9.90 -17.41 3.37
N CYS A 410 10.88 -17.13 2.51
CA CYS A 410 10.73 -17.29 1.06
C CYS A 410 10.79 -18.75 0.59
N ASP A 411 11.39 -19.63 1.35
CA ASP A 411 11.54 -21.07 1.11
C ASP A 411 10.83 -21.89 2.19
N SER A 412 9.99 -21.26 3.01
CA SER A 412 9.08 -21.94 3.93
C SER A 412 9.78 -22.77 5.01
N ASP A 413 11.03 -22.49 5.37
CA ASP A 413 11.77 -23.23 6.39
C ASP A 413 12.15 -22.42 7.64
N ALA A 414 11.63 -21.19 7.76
CA ALA A 414 11.65 -20.42 9.00
C ALA A 414 10.36 -19.62 9.23
N LEU A 415 10.13 -19.30 10.50
CA LEU A 415 9.08 -18.38 10.94
C LEU A 415 9.67 -17.07 11.46
N LEU A 416 9.01 -15.96 11.13
CA LEU A 416 9.13 -14.70 11.84
C LEU A 416 7.85 -14.47 12.65
N ILE A 417 8.00 -14.32 13.96
CA ILE A 417 6.88 -14.13 14.89
C ILE A 417 7.03 -12.75 15.54
N THR A 418 6.07 -11.88 15.24
CA THR A 418 5.96 -10.57 15.88
C THR A 418 5.15 -10.71 17.18
N VAL A 419 5.73 -10.26 18.29
CA VAL A 419 5.11 -10.27 19.61
C VAL A 419 4.96 -8.87 20.18
N ASP A 420 4.10 -8.76 21.20
CA ASP A 420 3.99 -7.55 22.00
C ASP A 420 5.35 -7.19 22.66
N SER A 421 5.78 -5.94 22.46
CA SER A 421 7.12 -5.46 22.80
C SER A 421 7.36 -5.35 24.31
N HIS A 422 6.30 -5.17 25.11
CA HIS A 422 6.42 -4.62 26.46
C HIS A 422 7.08 -5.55 27.50
N LYS A 423 7.05 -6.87 27.32
CA LYS A 423 7.56 -7.82 28.33
C LYS A 423 8.98 -8.32 28.05
N PRO A 424 9.79 -8.58 29.10
CA PRO A 424 11.09 -9.25 28.97
C PRO A 424 11.00 -10.58 28.22
N PHE A 425 11.98 -10.85 27.36
CA PHE A 425 12.05 -12.11 26.64
C PHE A 425 13.09 -13.06 27.24
N CYS A 426 14.23 -12.56 27.70
CA CYS A 426 15.27 -13.41 28.24
C CYS A 426 14.91 -13.88 29.66
N HIS A 427 15.35 -15.09 30.02
CA HIS A 427 15.20 -15.63 31.37
C HIS A 427 16.01 -14.86 32.42
N THR A 428 16.94 -14.00 31.99
CA THR A 428 17.72 -13.09 32.84
C THR A 428 17.01 -11.76 33.13
N GLY A 429 15.80 -11.57 32.62
CA GLY A 429 15.04 -10.31 32.74
C GLY A 429 15.29 -9.30 31.62
N ASN A 430 16.15 -9.62 30.64
CA ASN A 430 16.43 -8.72 29.52
C ASN A 430 15.30 -8.74 28.47
N HIS A 431 15.09 -7.62 27.78
CA HIS A 431 14.09 -7.49 26.70
C HIS A 431 14.35 -8.42 25.52
N SER A 432 15.62 -8.75 25.23
CA SER A 432 16.03 -9.68 24.18
C SER A 432 17.07 -10.68 24.72
N CYS A 433 17.13 -11.86 24.12
CA CYS A 433 18.25 -12.79 24.29
C CYS A 433 19.55 -12.24 23.66
N PHE A 434 19.44 -11.33 22.70
CA PHE A 434 20.55 -10.65 22.04
C PHE A 434 20.77 -9.28 22.69
N ASN A 435 21.53 -9.24 23.79
CA ASN A 435 21.73 -8.01 24.58
C ASN A 435 22.44 -6.88 23.82
N VAL A 436 23.18 -7.19 22.75
CA VAL A 436 23.88 -6.20 21.91
C VAL A 436 23.33 -6.30 20.49
N GLN A 437 22.35 -5.47 20.17
CA GLN A 437 21.84 -5.32 18.80
C GLN A 437 22.47 -4.08 18.18
N THR A 438 23.28 -4.28 17.14
CA THR A 438 23.98 -3.20 16.44
C THR A 438 23.07 -2.45 15.45
N SER A 439 21.87 -2.99 15.16
CA SER A 439 20.94 -2.50 14.13
C SER A 439 19.99 -1.39 14.58
N LEU A 440 19.94 -1.05 15.88
CA LEU A 440 19.04 -0.01 16.40
C LEU A 440 19.80 1.19 16.98
N LYS A 441 20.78 1.72 16.23
CA LYS A 441 21.26 3.09 16.50
C LYS A 441 20.09 4.04 16.21
N GLY A 442 19.40 4.52 17.26
CA GLY A 442 18.34 5.52 17.17
C GLY A 442 17.00 5.00 16.63
N ASN A 443 16.28 4.19 17.41
CA ASN A 443 14.89 3.84 17.11
C ASN A 443 13.93 4.87 17.72
N PHE A 444 13.21 5.60 16.87
CA PHE A 444 12.22 6.61 17.31
C PHE A 444 11.11 6.02 18.19
N ALA A 445 10.72 4.76 18.00
CA ALA A 445 9.73 4.11 18.86
C ALA A 445 10.26 3.89 20.28
N ILE A 446 11.51 3.43 20.42
CA ILE A 446 12.14 3.24 21.73
C ILE A 446 12.31 4.60 22.44
N LEU A 447 12.74 5.63 21.70
CA LEU A 447 12.82 6.99 22.23
C LEU A 447 11.44 7.48 22.68
N ALA A 448 10.39 7.26 21.88
CA ALA A 448 9.04 7.67 22.19
C ALA A 448 8.48 6.99 23.44
N ASP A 449 8.69 5.69 23.59
CA ASP A 449 8.32 4.93 24.79
C ASP A 449 9.07 5.44 26.02
N HIS A 450 10.37 5.72 25.89
CA HIS A 450 11.15 6.28 26.98
C HIS A 450 10.62 7.65 27.41
N ILE A 451 10.38 8.56 26.46
CA ILE A 451 9.80 9.89 26.72
C ILE A 451 8.44 9.76 27.40
N LYS A 452 7.55 8.90 26.86
CA LYS A 452 6.20 8.66 27.39
C LYS A 452 6.22 8.14 28.82
N SER A 453 7.15 7.24 29.16
CA SER A 453 7.30 6.69 30.52
C SER A 453 7.56 7.76 31.58
N ARG A 454 8.08 8.94 31.19
CA ARG A 454 8.35 10.06 32.10
C ARG A 454 7.15 10.98 32.29
N MET A 455 6.03 10.77 31.60
CA MET A 455 4.87 11.67 31.60
C MET A 455 4.26 11.91 32.98
N SER A 456 4.39 10.97 33.92
CA SER A 456 3.90 11.11 35.31
C SER A 456 4.93 11.68 36.29
N THR A 457 6.17 11.92 35.84
CA THR A 457 7.27 12.37 36.71
C THR A 457 7.38 13.90 36.74
N ASP A 458 8.03 14.47 37.76
CA ASP A 458 8.33 15.92 37.82
C ASP A 458 9.60 16.32 37.06
N SER A 459 10.13 15.44 36.21
CA SER A 459 11.23 15.73 35.30
C SER A 459 10.85 16.81 34.26
N TYR A 460 11.85 17.43 33.63
CA TYR A 460 11.66 18.33 32.49
C TYR A 460 10.75 17.69 31.44
N THR A 461 11.09 16.49 30.98
CA THR A 461 10.33 15.70 30.01
C THR A 461 8.88 15.45 30.46
N GLY A 462 8.65 15.17 31.75
CA GLY A 462 7.29 15.01 32.28
C GLY A 462 6.48 16.31 32.27
N LYS A 463 7.08 17.43 32.66
CA LYS A 463 6.45 18.75 32.69
C LYS A 463 6.08 19.25 31.29
N ILE A 464 6.98 19.09 30.31
CA ILE A 464 6.75 19.47 28.92
C ILE A 464 5.59 18.68 28.31
N GLN A 465 5.56 17.35 28.51
CA GLN A 465 4.47 16.50 28.02
C GLN A 465 3.10 16.87 28.59
N ARG A 466 3.04 17.24 29.88
CA ARG A 466 1.78 17.69 30.52
C ARG A 466 1.34 19.09 30.08
N ASN A 467 2.16 19.82 29.33
CA ASN A 467 1.86 21.15 28.82
C ASN A 467 2.20 21.27 27.31
N PRO A 468 1.27 20.85 26.42
CA PRO A 468 1.47 20.87 24.97
C PRO A 468 1.87 22.25 24.42
N SER A 469 1.38 23.34 25.02
CA SER A 469 1.75 24.70 24.62
C SER A 469 3.24 24.98 24.86
N LEU A 470 3.79 24.50 25.97
CA LEU A 470 5.22 24.65 26.27
C LEU A 470 6.07 23.75 25.37
N ALA A 471 5.61 22.53 25.08
CA ALA A 471 6.24 21.66 24.10
C ALA A 471 6.30 22.30 22.71
N LEU A 472 5.22 22.97 22.28
CA LEU A 472 5.19 23.70 21.01
C LEU A 472 6.18 24.87 20.97
N VAL A 473 6.29 25.63 22.06
CA VAL A 473 7.29 26.71 22.18
C VAL A 473 8.69 26.15 22.02
N LYS A 474 9.00 25.03 22.69
CA LYS A 474 10.28 24.34 22.51
C LYS A 474 10.50 23.88 21.07
N ILE A 475 9.53 23.23 20.42
CA ILE A 475 9.64 22.84 19.01
C ILE A 475 9.98 24.05 18.11
N MET A 476 9.36 25.20 18.36
CA MET A 476 9.68 26.43 17.61
C MET A 476 11.09 26.92 17.87
N GLU A 477 11.56 26.88 19.13
CA GLU A 477 12.93 27.23 19.52
C GLU A 477 13.95 26.33 18.81
N GLU A 478 13.80 25.00 18.92
CA GLU A 478 14.70 24.03 18.27
C GLU A 478 14.70 24.20 16.74
N LEU A 479 13.53 24.48 16.14
CA LEU A 479 13.45 24.77 14.70
C LEU A 479 14.23 26.03 14.32
N TRP A 480 14.18 27.08 15.15
CA TRP A 480 14.98 28.29 14.93
C TRP A 480 16.48 28.01 15.09
N GLU A 481 16.86 27.15 16.03
CA GLU A 481 18.25 26.73 16.23
C GLU A 481 18.76 25.91 15.04
N ILE A 482 17.96 24.98 14.48
CA ILE A 482 18.28 24.29 13.21
C ILE A 482 18.57 25.30 12.09
N VAL A 483 17.78 26.37 11.99
CA VAL A 483 17.92 27.40 10.94
C VAL A 483 19.16 28.27 11.18
N ALA A 484 19.50 28.56 12.43
CA ALA A 484 20.55 29.51 12.79
C ALA A 484 21.91 28.87 13.07
N CYS A 485 21.96 27.55 13.34
CA CYS A 485 23.18 26.87 13.76
C CYS A 485 24.14 26.59 12.60
N HIS A 486 25.43 26.42 12.94
CA HIS A 486 26.42 25.89 12.01
C HIS A 486 26.19 24.39 11.76
N HIS A 487 26.69 23.89 10.62
CA HIS A 487 26.46 22.51 10.17
C HIS A 487 26.75 21.45 11.25
N ASP A 488 27.79 21.68 12.07
CA ASP A 488 28.22 20.73 13.10
C ASP A 488 27.19 20.52 14.23
N ASN A 489 26.28 21.48 14.45
CA ASN A 489 25.25 21.38 15.50
C ASN A 489 23.88 20.93 14.95
N GLN A 490 23.70 20.86 13.62
CA GLN A 490 22.39 20.58 13.02
C GLN A 490 21.79 19.24 13.48
N ILE A 491 22.62 18.24 13.74
CA ILE A 491 22.18 16.93 14.23
C ILE A 491 21.55 17.05 15.61
N ASP A 492 22.16 17.83 16.51
CA ASP A 492 21.68 18.00 17.88
C ASP A 492 20.34 18.76 17.89
N GLU A 493 20.27 19.89 17.19
CA GLU A 493 19.04 20.70 17.11
C GLU A 493 17.88 19.94 16.44
N CYS A 494 18.18 19.15 15.40
CA CYS A 494 17.18 18.28 14.78
C CYS A 494 16.69 17.19 15.74
N SER A 495 17.60 16.64 16.55
CA SER A 495 17.27 15.59 17.53
C SER A 495 16.39 16.15 18.66
N ASP A 496 16.71 17.34 19.16
CA ASP A 496 15.93 18.01 20.20
C ASP A 496 14.55 18.47 19.67
N MET A 497 14.46 18.97 18.44
CA MET A 497 13.17 19.24 17.80
C MET A 497 12.30 17.97 17.75
N ILE A 498 12.87 16.82 17.38
CA ILE A 498 12.12 15.56 17.33
C ILE A 498 11.69 15.10 18.72
N ALA A 499 12.56 15.21 19.74
CA ALA A 499 12.21 14.86 21.10
C ALA A 499 11.05 15.70 21.63
N HIS A 500 11.07 17.02 21.40
CA HIS A 500 9.98 17.92 21.80
C HIS A 500 8.70 17.68 20.98
N LEU A 501 8.81 17.31 19.70
CA LEU A 501 7.67 16.88 18.89
C LEU A 501 7.00 15.64 19.48
N ILE A 502 7.78 14.62 19.87
CA ILE A 502 7.26 13.43 20.56
C ILE A 502 6.55 13.83 21.86
N MET A 503 7.14 14.73 22.66
CA MET A 503 6.53 15.21 23.91
C MET A 503 5.20 15.93 23.65
N TYR A 504 5.14 16.78 22.62
CA TYR A 504 3.92 17.45 22.19
C TYR A 504 2.83 16.46 21.78
N LEU A 505 3.17 15.48 20.95
CA LEU A 505 2.23 14.44 20.50
C LEU A 505 1.67 13.64 21.69
N ASN A 506 2.52 13.20 22.62
CA ASN A 506 2.09 12.52 23.84
C ASN A 506 1.13 13.38 24.67
N GLY A 507 1.40 14.67 24.81
CA GLY A 507 0.51 15.62 25.48
C GLY A 507 -0.84 15.82 24.80
N MET A 508 -0.92 15.56 23.49
CA MET A 508 -2.15 15.54 22.69
C MET A 508 -2.83 14.17 22.64
N GLY A 509 -2.26 13.16 23.30
CA GLY A 509 -2.77 11.78 23.25
C GLY A 509 -2.53 11.10 21.90
N ILE A 510 -1.60 11.60 21.08
CA ILE A 510 -1.21 11.03 19.79
C ILE A 510 0.10 10.27 19.97
N SER A 511 0.16 9.02 19.53
CA SER A 511 1.38 8.21 19.61
C SER A 511 2.26 8.37 18.36
N ILE A 512 3.56 8.04 18.49
CA ILE A 512 4.43 7.92 17.31
C ILE A 512 3.95 6.82 16.36
N GLU A 513 3.32 5.76 16.88
CA GLU A 513 2.71 4.73 16.05
C GLU A 513 1.61 5.31 15.14
N ASP A 514 0.77 6.23 15.64
CA ASP A 514 -0.24 6.91 14.82
C ASP A 514 0.40 7.71 13.67
N ILE A 515 1.53 8.37 13.93
CA ILE A 515 2.29 9.10 12.90
C ILE A 515 2.93 8.13 11.91
N CYS A 516 3.52 7.03 12.37
CA CYS A 516 4.09 6.00 11.51
C CYS A 516 3.03 5.34 10.63
N ASN A 517 1.83 5.09 11.17
CA ASN A 517 0.69 4.58 10.43
C ASN A 517 0.25 5.56 9.32
N GLU A 518 0.20 6.86 9.64
CA GLU A 518 -0.05 7.93 8.66
C GLU A 518 1.07 8.06 7.61
N LEU A 519 2.34 7.91 7.99
CA LEU A 519 3.47 7.92 7.05
C LEU A 519 3.47 6.68 6.15
N ASN A 520 3.15 5.51 6.71
CA ASN A 520 2.95 4.29 5.94
C ASN A 520 1.81 4.49 4.94
N ARG A 521 0.66 5.03 5.38
CA ARG A 521 -0.44 5.43 4.49
C ARG A 521 0.06 6.30 3.33
N ARG A 522 0.92 7.29 3.60
CA ARG A 522 1.52 8.18 2.58
C ARG A 522 2.53 7.49 1.66
N ARG A 523 3.35 6.58 2.20
CA ARG A 523 4.28 5.75 1.40
C ARG A 523 3.52 4.98 0.33
N TRP A 524 2.30 4.55 0.66
CA TRP A 524 1.39 3.85 -0.23
C TRP A 524 0.44 4.81 -0.99
N MET A 525 0.70 6.12 -1.06
CA MET A 525 -0.03 6.99 -2.00
C MET A 525 0.52 6.80 -3.41
N ALA A 526 -0.37 6.60 -4.40
CA ALA A 526 0.01 6.55 -5.81
C ALA A 526 0.62 7.86 -6.34
N ARG A 527 0.62 8.93 -5.53
CA ARG A 527 1.21 10.23 -5.84
C ARG A 527 2.45 10.48 -4.99
N GLY A 528 3.55 9.83 -5.31
CA GLY A 528 4.86 10.45 -5.10
C GLY A 528 4.97 11.61 -6.09
N LEU A 529 4.74 12.85 -5.64
CA LEU A 529 4.93 14.09 -6.41
C LEU A 529 4.21 14.14 -7.77
N THR A 530 2.92 14.44 -7.74
CA THR A 530 2.39 15.36 -8.75
C THR A 530 1.86 16.61 -8.05
N THR A 531 2.75 17.59 -7.84
CA THR A 531 2.39 18.90 -8.39
C THR A 531 1.85 18.60 -9.79
N PRO A 532 0.64 19.04 -10.18
CA PRO A 532 0.14 18.77 -11.52
C PRO A 532 1.30 18.96 -12.48
N MET A 533 1.71 17.87 -13.15
CA MET A 533 2.74 17.94 -14.17
C MET A 533 2.09 18.76 -15.27
N ILE A 534 2.22 20.07 -15.16
CA ILE A 534 1.92 20.96 -16.25
C ILE A 534 3.08 20.72 -17.21
N GLU A 535 2.89 19.78 -18.13
CA GLU A 535 3.75 19.59 -19.29
C GLU A 535 3.41 20.68 -20.29
N GLN A 536 4.32 21.62 -20.46
CA GLN A 536 4.15 22.68 -21.44
C GLN A 536 4.31 22.09 -22.84
N LYS A 537 3.25 22.09 -23.65
CA LYS A 537 3.34 21.66 -25.05
C LYS A 537 3.96 22.77 -25.92
N PRO A 538 4.61 22.42 -27.04
CA PRO A 538 5.03 23.41 -28.02
C PRO A 538 3.83 24.23 -28.50
N LYS A 539 3.95 25.57 -28.50
CA LYS A 539 2.88 26.52 -28.83
C LYS A 539 1.69 26.54 -27.85
N GLU A 540 1.93 26.25 -26.57
CA GLU A 540 0.93 26.38 -25.51
C GLU A 540 1.27 27.51 -24.53
N ILE A 541 0.29 28.38 -24.27
CA ILE A 541 0.34 29.43 -23.27
C ILE A 541 -0.46 28.95 -22.07
N ILE A 542 0.23 28.75 -20.95
CA ILE A 542 -0.39 28.30 -19.70
C ILE A 542 -0.44 29.46 -18.73
N ILE A 543 -1.65 29.90 -18.38
CA ILE A 543 -1.90 31.07 -17.54
C ILE A 543 -2.44 30.62 -16.19
N GLY A 544 -1.70 30.91 -15.12
CA GLY A 544 -2.18 30.77 -13.76
C GLY A 544 -3.28 31.79 -13.45
N ILE A 545 -4.41 31.35 -12.91
CA ILE A 545 -5.49 32.22 -12.45
C ILE A 545 -5.84 31.89 -10.99
N THR A 546 -6.33 32.89 -10.26
CA THR A 546 -6.74 32.71 -8.86
C THR A 546 -7.86 31.66 -8.75
N SER A 547 -7.79 30.78 -7.74
CA SER A 547 -8.71 29.64 -7.57
C SER A 547 -9.83 29.84 -6.53
N SER A 548 -9.85 30.95 -5.79
CA SER A 548 -10.75 31.11 -4.62
C SER A 548 -11.31 32.53 -4.45
N LYS A 549 -10.88 33.27 -3.42
CA LYS A 549 -11.32 34.66 -3.20
C LYS A 549 -10.85 35.52 -4.38
N TYR A 550 -11.68 36.48 -4.81
CA TYR A 550 -11.36 37.44 -5.88
C TYR A 550 -11.23 36.83 -7.29
N THR A 551 -11.86 35.67 -7.51
CA THR A 551 -11.89 34.99 -8.81
C THR A 551 -12.60 35.82 -9.88
N ASP A 552 -13.67 36.50 -9.51
CA ASP A 552 -14.41 37.43 -10.37
C ASP A 552 -13.54 38.56 -10.92
N LYS A 553 -12.59 39.06 -10.11
CA LYS A 553 -11.63 40.10 -10.53
C LYS A 553 -10.65 39.58 -11.57
N THR A 554 -10.09 38.40 -11.34
CA THR A 554 -9.19 37.76 -12.31
C THR A 554 -9.90 37.41 -13.61
N ASP A 555 -11.15 36.98 -13.53
CA ASP A 555 -11.95 36.64 -14.71
C ASP A 555 -12.27 37.89 -15.53
N ARG A 556 -12.66 38.98 -14.84
CA ARG A 556 -12.92 40.27 -15.48
C ARG A 556 -11.68 40.85 -16.15
N PHE A 557 -10.54 40.85 -15.45
CA PHE A 557 -9.27 41.30 -16.03
C PHE A 557 -8.90 40.50 -17.28
N ALA A 558 -9.03 39.17 -17.23
CA ALA A 558 -8.77 38.32 -18.38
C ALA A 558 -9.71 38.63 -19.56
N GLU A 559 -10.99 38.87 -19.30
CA GLU A 559 -11.98 39.14 -20.34
C GLU A 559 -11.84 40.56 -20.93
N GLU A 560 -11.74 41.58 -20.09
CA GLU A 560 -11.74 42.99 -20.48
C GLU A 560 -10.38 43.44 -21.04
N GLU A 561 -9.27 43.03 -20.42
CA GLU A 561 -7.93 43.48 -20.80
C GLU A 561 -7.23 42.53 -21.78
N LEU A 562 -7.43 41.21 -21.63
CA LEU A 562 -6.69 40.21 -22.41
C LEU A 562 -7.53 39.53 -23.50
N GLY A 563 -8.84 39.75 -23.55
CA GLY A 563 -9.73 39.11 -24.53
C GLY A 563 -9.95 37.62 -24.28
N ILE A 564 -9.79 37.14 -23.04
CA ILE A 564 -9.90 35.73 -22.64
C ILE A 564 -11.12 35.56 -21.73
N ARG A 565 -12.16 34.88 -22.20
CA ARG A 565 -13.32 34.51 -21.38
C ARG A 565 -13.05 33.22 -20.62
N ILE A 566 -13.04 33.30 -19.29
CA ILE A 566 -12.83 32.16 -18.39
C ILE A 566 -14.16 31.48 -18.10
N ARG A 567 -14.23 30.15 -18.27
CA ARG A 567 -15.40 29.33 -17.94
C ARG A 567 -15.07 28.40 -16.77
N ARG A 568 -15.42 28.83 -15.56
CA ARG A 568 -15.25 28.04 -14.33
C ARG A 568 -16.34 26.97 -14.23
N GLN A 569 -15.94 25.72 -14.09
CA GLN A 569 -16.85 24.60 -13.81
C GLN A 569 -17.12 24.49 -12.31
N SER A 570 -18.22 23.84 -11.90
CA SER A 570 -18.47 23.54 -10.49
C SER A 570 -17.41 22.57 -9.94
N GLY A 571 -16.92 22.83 -8.73
CA GLY A 571 -15.91 22.00 -8.06
C GLY A 571 -14.47 22.53 -8.15
N ARG A 572 -13.53 21.81 -7.54
CA ARG A 572 -12.09 22.14 -7.56
C ARG A 572 -11.42 21.54 -8.78
N ASN A 573 -11.44 22.27 -9.89
CA ASN A 573 -10.69 21.91 -11.09
C ASN A 573 -9.42 22.75 -11.20
N PHE A 574 -8.27 22.08 -11.35
CA PHE A 574 -6.99 22.75 -11.60
C PHE A 574 -6.94 23.33 -13.01
N TYR A 575 -7.50 22.64 -14.00
CA TYR A 575 -7.63 23.16 -15.36
C TYR A 575 -9.00 23.79 -15.56
N VAL A 576 -9.01 25.01 -16.07
CA VAL A 576 -10.22 25.78 -16.35
C VAL A 576 -10.31 26.02 -17.84
N SER A 577 -11.50 25.86 -18.42
CA SER A 577 -11.70 26.18 -19.83
C SER A 577 -11.65 27.69 -20.05
N GLY A 578 -10.89 28.13 -21.05
CA GLY A 578 -10.81 29.51 -21.50
C GLY A 578 -11.11 29.62 -22.98
N GLN A 579 -11.71 30.72 -23.42
CA GLN A 579 -11.96 31.03 -24.83
C GLN A 579 -11.39 32.40 -25.18
N ILE A 580 -10.61 32.48 -26.25
CA ILE A 580 -10.23 33.78 -26.84
C ILE A 580 -11.47 34.36 -27.51
N ILE A 581 -11.96 35.47 -26.99
CA ILE A 581 -13.13 36.19 -27.51
C ILE A 581 -12.74 37.46 -28.29
N ASP A 582 -11.53 37.98 -28.04
CA ASP A 582 -10.97 39.15 -28.72
C ASP A 582 -9.50 38.85 -29.06
N ARG A 583 -9.24 38.60 -30.35
CA ARG A 583 -7.91 38.20 -30.83
C ARG A 583 -6.92 39.36 -30.85
N ASP A 584 -7.40 40.59 -31.02
CA ASP A 584 -6.52 41.76 -31.10
C ASP A 584 -5.95 42.08 -29.71
N LYS A 585 -6.80 42.04 -28.67
CA LYS A 585 -6.36 42.14 -27.27
C LYS A 585 -5.42 41.02 -26.87
N PHE A 586 -5.72 39.79 -27.28
CA PHE A 586 -4.87 38.64 -26.97
C PHE A 586 -3.50 38.74 -27.63
N SER A 587 -3.46 39.02 -28.94
CA SER A 587 -2.21 39.05 -29.72
C SER A 587 -1.27 40.17 -29.28
N LYS A 588 -1.81 41.24 -28.67
CA LYS A 588 -1.03 42.35 -28.11
C LYS A 588 -0.04 41.91 -27.03
N TYR A 589 -0.39 40.92 -26.20
CA TYR A 589 0.40 40.56 -25.02
C TYR A 589 1.14 39.23 -25.14
N PHE A 590 0.68 38.32 -26.01
CA PHE A 590 1.20 36.95 -26.05
C PHE A 590 2.06 36.62 -27.29
N HIS A 591 2.40 37.61 -28.13
CA HIS A 591 3.29 37.52 -29.31
C HIS A 591 3.17 36.20 -30.10
N SER A 592 1.94 35.74 -30.35
CA SER A 592 1.68 34.40 -30.90
C SER A 592 1.25 34.46 -32.36
N ASP A 593 1.91 33.67 -33.22
CA ASP A 593 1.34 33.26 -34.52
C ASP A 593 -0.05 32.63 -34.28
N ALA A 594 -0.91 32.62 -35.31
CA ALA A 594 -2.34 32.27 -35.23
C ALA A 594 -2.74 30.88 -34.65
N ASN A 595 -1.79 30.07 -34.15
CA ASN A 595 -1.95 28.67 -33.75
C ASN A 595 -1.55 28.33 -32.29
N PHE A 596 -1.50 29.28 -31.35
CA PHE A 596 -1.24 28.95 -29.94
C PHE A 596 -2.51 28.49 -29.20
N GLN A 597 -2.37 27.45 -28.36
CA GLN A 597 -3.43 26.99 -27.46
C GLN A 597 -3.29 27.64 -26.07
N ILE A 598 -4.40 28.07 -25.48
CA ILE A 598 -4.43 28.58 -24.11
C ILE A 598 -4.90 27.49 -23.17
N THR A 599 -4.17 27.32 -22.06
CA THR A 599 -4.56 26.48 -20.93
C THR A 599 -4.61 27.35 -19.67
N LEU A 600 -5.75 27.39 -18.99
CA LEU A 600 -5.89 28.14 -17.74
C LEU A 600 -5.72 27.21 -16.54
N PHE A 601 -4.85 27.59 -15.61
CA PHE A 601 -4.52 26.81 -14.43
C PHE A 601 -4.96 27.54 -13.16
N SER A 602 -6.01 27.05 -12.52
CA SER A 602 -6.57 27.59 -11.29
C SER A 602 -5.72 27.19 -10.08
N SER A 603 -5.11 28.16 -9.40
CA SER A 603 -4.29 27.93 -8.21
C SER A 603 -4.38 29.08 -7.20
N LYS A 604 -3.81 28.88 -6.00
CA LYS A 604 -3.67 29.96 -5.02
C LYS A 604 -2.62 30.95 -5.53
N PRO A 605 -2.82 32.28 -5.36
CA PRO A 605 -1.87 33.30 -5.80
C PRO A 605 -0.41 33.04 -5.46
N LYS A 606 -0.11 32.62 -4.23
CA LYS A 606 1.25 32.29 -3.79
C LYS A 606 1.87 31.07 -4.52
N ASP A 607 1.05 30.08 -4.85
CA ASP A 607 1.51 28.84 -5.50
C ASP A 607 1.79 29.12 -6.99
N MET A 608 1.06 30.08 -7.59
CA MET A 608 1.28 30.55 -8.95
C MET A 608 2.68 31.15 -9.14
N ILE A 609 3.22 31.86 -8.15
CA ILE A 609 4.59 32.41 -8.22
C ILE A 609 5.63 31.31 -8.31
N TRP A 610 5.50 30.28 -7.47
CA TRP A 610 6.41 29.14 -7.52
C TRP A 610 6.27 28.37 -8.83
N LEU A 611 5.03 28.15 -9.31
CA LEU A 611 4.79 27.50 -10.60
C LEU A 611 5.34 28.31 -11.78
N LEU A 612 5.26 29.64 -11.72
CA LEU A 612 5.88 30.55 -12.69
C LEU A 612 7.41 30.45 -12.63
N ALA A 613 8.01 30.48 -11.43
CA ALA A 613 9.45 30.33 -11.22
C ALA A 613 9.98 28.98 -11.73
N ALA A 614 9.20 27.91 -11.50
CA ALA A 614 9.50 26.55 -11.91
C ALA A 614 9.21 26.29 -13.40
N LYS A 615 8.83 27.33 -14.16
CA LYS A 615 8.50 27.25 -15.59
C LYS A 615 7.37 26.26 -15.89
N ARG A 616 6.47 26.07 -14.93
CA ARG A 616 5.24 25.28 -15.10
C ARG A 616 4.09 26.14 -15.63
N LEU A 617 4.16 27.45 -15.42
CA LEU A 617 3.26 28.42 -16.02
C LEU A 617 4.07 29.36 -16.91
N THR A 618 3.46 29.80 -18.00
CA THR A 618 4.03 30.85 -18.85
C THR A 618 3.74 32.23 -18.29
N HIS A 619 2.53 32.41 -17.78
CA HIS A 619 2.02 33.66 -17.26
C HIS A 619 1.14 33.40 -16.03
N ILE A 620 0.90 34.44 -15.23
CA ILE A 620 -0.05 34.42 -14.13
C ILE A 620 -0.88 35.71 -14.15
N ILE A 621 -2.15 35.62 -13.76
CA ILE A 621 -3.02 36.76 -13.52
C ILE A 621 -3.27 36.83 -12.02
N THR A 622 -2.71 37.85 -11.37
CA THR A 622 -2.84 38.02 -9.92
C THR A 622 -2.67 39.47 -9.48
N PHE A 623 -2.73 39.73 -8.18
CA PHE A 623 -2.56 41.07 -7.63
C PHE A 623 -1.09 41.39 -7.38
N ASP A 624 -0.71 42.65 -7.59
CA ASP A 624 0.64 43.14 -7.40
C ASP A 624 1.22 42.88 -6.00
N PRO A 625 0.46 42.83 -4.88
CA PRO A 625 1.07 42.58 -3.59
C PRO A 625 1.60 41.14 -3.48
N VAL A 626 1.01 40.21 -4.23
CA VAL A 626 1.43 38.80 -4.27
C VAL A 626 2.79 38.67 -4.94
N VAL A 627 2.95 39.27 -6.12
CA VAL A 627 4.18 39.17 -6.91
C VAL A 627 5.32 40.00 -6.32
N LYS A 628 5.04 41.15 -5.68
CA LYS A 628 6.04 42.03 -5.05
C LYS A 628 6.85 41.36 -3.94
N ASN A 629 6.36 40.26 -3.36
CA ASN A 629 7.13 39.43 -2.43
C ASN A 629 8.28 38.65 -3.11
N TYR A 630 8.28 38.56 -4.44
CA TYR A 630 9.19 37.75 -5.24
C TYR A 630 9.69 38.52 -6.50
N PRO A 631 10.31 39.70 -6.33
CA PRO A 631 10.63 40.63 -7.42
C PRO A 631 11.62 40.07 -8.47
N LYS A 632 12.35 39.00 -8.14
CA LYS A 632 13.27 38.33 -9.06
C LYS A 632 12.62 37.27 -9.95
N THR A 633 11.33 36.99 -9.75
CA THR A 633 10.64 35.85 -10.39
C THR A 633 9.81 36.25 -11.61
N TYR A 634 9.40 37.51 -11.72
CA TYR A 634 8.36 37.92 -12.67
C TYR A 634 8.65 39.26 -13.36
N ALA A 635 8.20 39.40 -14.60
CA ALA A 635 8.12 40.66 -15.33
C ALA A 635 6.64 41.08 -15.43
N THR A 636 6.36 42.37 -15.28
CA THR A 636 5.02 42.91 -15.49
C THR A 636 4.77 43.07 -16.98
N VAL A 637 3.75 42.37 -17.49
CA VAL A 637 3.31 42.49 -18.89
C VAL A 637 2.25 43.59 -19.03
N HIS A 638 1.24 43.56 -18.17
CA HIS A 638 0.15 44.54 -18.13
C HIS A 638 -0.48 44.59 -16.75
N GLU A 639 -0.95 45.76 -16.32
CA GLU A 639 -1.63 45.92 -15.03
C GLU A 639 -2.65 47.04 -15.08
N ILE A 640 -3.73 46.87 -14.31
CA ILE A 640 -4.74 47.91 -14.06
C ILE A 640 -4.98 48.05 -12.57
N VAL A 641 -5.45 49.22 -12.15
CA VAL A 641 -5.84 49.49 -10.77
C VAL A 641 -7.16 48.80 -10.44
N ASP A 642 -7.23 48.09 -9.31
CA ASP A 642 -8.48 47.61 -8.73
C ASP A 642 -8.99 48.62 -7.68
N PRO A 643 -10.16 49.27 -7.89
CA PRO A 643 -10.67 50.29 -7.00
C PRO A 643 -11.43 49.72 -5.78
N THR A 644 -11.57 48.39 -5.69
CA THR A 644 -12.49 47.74 -4.74
C THR A 644 -11.79 47.04 -3.57
N ILE A 645 -10.52 46.69 -3.72
CA ILE A 645 -9.75 45.97 -2.70
C ILE A 645 -8.66 46.85 -2.07
N CYS A 646 -8.36 46.61 -0.81
CA CYS A 646 -7.23 47.19 -0.08
C CYS A 646 -6.44 46.10 0.64
N LEU A 647 -5.20 46.38 1.03
CA LEU A 647 -4.40 45.52 1.92
C LEU A 647 -4.48 46.17 3.31
N ALA A 648 -4.86 45.40 4.32
CA ALA A 648 -5.11 45.93 5.65
C ALA A 648 -4.51 45.02 6.73
N LEU A 649 -4.09 45.63 7.84
CA LEU A 649 -3.84 44.95 9.10
C LEU A 649 -5.15 44.83 9.87
N VAL A 650 -5.49 43.61 10.27
CA VAL A 650 -6.72 43.27 10.98
C VAL A 650 -6.42 42.69 12.35
N CYS A 651 -7.32 42.92 13.29
CA CYS A 651 -7.28 42.43 14.66
C CYS A 651 -8.64 41.86 15.08
N ARG A 652 -8.70 41.27 16.29
CA ARG A 652 -9.97 40.86 16.89
C ARG A 652 -10.76 42.10 17.29
N SER A 653 -12.07 42.08 17.03
CA SER A 653 -12.94 43.20 17.38
C SER A 653 -12.85 43.53 18.88
N GLY A 654 -12.59 44.80 19.20
CA GLY A 654 -12.49 45.31 20.57
C GLY A 654 -11.10 45.16 21.21
N GLU A 655 -10.10 44.70 20.47
CA GLU A 655 -8.71 44.60 20.94
C GLU A 655 -8.01 45.97 20.80
N SER A 656 -7.55 46.55 21.93
CA SER A 656 -6.83 47.84 21.91
C SER A 656 -5.41 47.66 21.39
N ILE A 657 -5.12 48.27 20.24
CA ILE A 657 -3.79 48.22 19.62
C ILE A 657 -3.13 49.59 19.71
N GLU A 658 -2.12 49.68 20.57
CA GLU A 658 -1.40 50.91 20.87
C GLU A 658 0.11 50.76 20.58
N PRO A 659 0.59 51.13 19.38
CA PRO A 659 2.00 50.99 19.00
C PRO A 659 2.99 51.66 19.95
N ALA A 660 2.58 52.73 20.64
CA ALA A 660 3.40 53.42 21.63
C ALA A 660 3.75 52.54 22.86
N LYS A 661 2.97 51.50 23.14
CA LYS A 661 3.23 50.53 24.23
C LYS A 661 4.12 49.37 23.79
N TRP A 662 4.47 49.29 22.50
CA TRP A 662 5.29 48.21 21.97
C TRP A 662 6.74 48.51 22.28
N THR A 663 7.44 47.57 22.92
CA THR A 663 8.82 47.76 23.35
C THR A 663 9.68 46.57 22.93
N LYS A 664 10.99 46.67 23.15
CA LYS A 664 11.90 45.55 22.91
C LYS A 664 11.54 44.30 23.75
N THR A 665 10.95 44.50 24.93
CA THR A 665 10.56 43.44 25.87
C THR A 665 9.10 43.01 25.71
N ASN A 666 8.24 43.89 25.19
CA ASN A 666 6.84 43.60 24.88
C ASN A 666 6.59 43.78 23.38
N LYS A 667 7.12 42.84 22.59
CA LYS A 667 7.00 42.88 21.13
C LYS A 667 5.62 42.42 20.69
N VAL A 668 5.07 43.10 19.69
CA VAL A 668 3.86 42.65 19.03
C VAL A 668 4.16 41.62 17.95
N LEU A 669 3.40 40.52 17.94
CA LEU A 669 3.46 39.51 16.89
C LEU A 669 2.45 39.85 15.79
N ILE A 670 2.95 40.03 14.58
CA ILE A 670 2.20 40.34 13.37
C ILE A 670 2.33 39.16 12.43
N ALA A 671 1.23 38.54 12.04
CA ALA A 671 1.24 37.54 10.98
C ALA A 671 1.14 38.26 9.63
N SER A 672 2.08 38.04 8.72
CA SER A 672 2.06 38.73 7.42
C SER A 672 2.30 37.79 6.24
N GLU A 673 1.35 37.77 5.32
CA GLU A 673 1.47 37.17 3.98
C GLU A 673 2.18 38.14 3.02
N TYR A 674 2.06 39.46 3.25
CA TYR A 674 2.60 40.55 2.44
C TYR A 674 3.68 41.33 3.22
N ILE A 675 4.76 40.63 3.60
CA ILE A 675 5.79 41.13 4.52
C ILE A 675 6.42 42.43 4.04
N CYS A 676 6.72 42.55 2.75
CA CYS A 676 7.39 43.74 2.22
C CYS A 676 6.52 44.98 2.43
N GLN A 677 5.22 44.88 2.15
CA GLN A 677 4.25 45.95 2.29
C GLN A 677 3.97 46.24 3.76
N THR A 678 3.76 45.20 4.57
CA THR A 678 3.54 45.34 6.01
C THR A 678 4.73 45.98 6.71
N THR A 679 5.96 45.54 6.41
CA THR A 679 7.19 46.11 6.97
C THR A 679 7.33 47.58 6.59
N ARG A 680 7.17 47.89 5.30
CA ARG A 680 7.24 49.26 4.80
C ARG A 680 6.21 50.17 5.46
N PHE A 681 4.97 49.70 5.58
CA PHE A 681 3.91 50.45 6.25
C PHE A 681 4.25 50.75 7.71
N LEU A 682 4.76 49.76 8.46
CA LEU A 682 5.16 49.96 9.86
C LEU A 682 6.31 50.98 9.97
N GLU A 683 7.29 50.93 9.06
CA GLU A 683 8.39 51.88 9.00
C GLU A 683 7.92 53.31 8.68
N GLU A 684 7.01 53.46 7.71
CA GLU A 684 6.40 54.74 7.33
C GLU A 684 5.56 55.35 8.49
N HIS A 685 5.04 54.52 9.39
CA HIS A 685 4.31 54.95 10.60
C HIS A 685 5.22 55.08 11.83
N HIS A 686 6.54 55.13 11.64
CA HIS A 686 7.54 55.27 12.71
C HIS A 686 7.48 54.17 13.78
N ILE A 687 7.03 52.97 13.43
CA ILE A 687 7.05 51.80 14.31
C ILE A 687 8.40 51.10 14.12
N HIS A 688 9.26 51.15 15.14
CA HIS A 688 10.61 50.61 15.05
C HIS A 688 10.66 49.08 15.00
N ARG A 689 11.50 48.50 14.12
CA ARG A 689 11.65 47.03 13.93
C ARG A 689 11.90 46.23 15.21
N HIS A 690 12.44 46.83 16.26
CA HIS A 690 12.70 46.13 17.52
C HIS A 690 11.44 46.00 18.42
N THR A 691 10.32 46.64 18.08
CA THR A 691 9.07 46.61 18.88
C THR A 691 8.04 45.61 18.37
N TYR A 692 8.30 44.94 17.25
CA TYR A 692 7.41 43.92 16.68
C TYR A 692 8.20 42.74 16.12
N HIS A 693 7.49 41.67 15.80
CA HIS A 693 7.99 40.52 15.06
C HIS A 693 6.97 40.17 13.97
N ILE A 694 7.43 40.01 12.73
CA ILE A 694 6.58 39.57 11.63
C ILE A 694 6.84 38.10 11.36
N ASP A 695 5.84 37.26 11.58
CA ASP A 695 5.87 35.86 11.17
C ASP A 695 5.35 35.75 9.72
N LYS A 696 6.18 35.20 8.83
CA LYS A 696 5.74 34.86 7.47
C LYS A 696 4.69 33.76 7.53
N ILE A 697 3.51 34.06 7.03
CA ILE A 697 2.42 33.10 6.87
C ILE A 697 2.18 32.87 5.38
N SER A 698 1.50 31.78 5.04
CA SER A 698 1.20 31.47 3.64
C SER A 698 -0.15 30.80 3.49
N GLY A 699 -1.11 31.49 2.87
CA GLY A 699 -2.43 30.94 2.53
C GLY A 699 -3.28 30.51 3.73
N ALA A 700 -3.06 31.11 4.89
CA ALA A 700 -3.97 31.03 6.02
C ALA A 700 -5.09 32.07 5.84
N SER A 701 -6.31 31.75 6.25
CA SER A 701 -7.39 32.72 6.19
C SER A 701 -7.17 33.84 7.21
N GLU A 702 -7.60 35.04 6.86
CA GLU A 702 -7.64 36.27 7.65
C GLU A 702 -8.15 36.03 9.09
N ALA A 703 -9.09 35.08 9.24
CA ALA A 703 -9.68 34.69 10.51
C ALA A 703 -8.88 33.67 11.32
N PHE A 704 -8.18 32.74 10.68
CA PHE A 704 -7.53 31.66 11.43
C PHE A 704 -6.39 32.18 12.31
N LEU A 705 -5.62 33.15 11.82
CA LEU A 705 -4.38 33.59 12.46
C LEU A 705 -4.61 34.57 13.60
N VAL A 706 -5.53 35.52 13.40
CA VAL A 706 -5.91 36.48 14.46
C VAL A 706 -6.79 35.83 15.52
N ASN A 707 -7.53 34.76 15.19
CA ASN A 707 -8.26 33.99 16.21
C ASN A 707 -7.33 33.22 17.15
N THR A 708 -6.07 32.97 16.77
CA THR A 708 -5.08 32.48 17.72
C THR A 708 -4.81 33.55 18.79
N LYS A 709 -4.49 33.15 20.02
CA LYS A 709 -3.98 34.09 21.04
C LYS A 709 -2.52 34.53 20.77
N LYS A 710 -1.90 34.03 19.70
CA LYS A 710 -0.48 34.26 19.37
C LYS A 710 -0.29 35.61 18.67
N TYR A 711 -1.13 35.94 17.70
CA TYR A 711 -0.96 37.15 16.89
C TYR A 711 -1.94 38.23 17.29
N LEU A 712 -1.43 39.46 17.46
CA LEU A 712 -2.25 40.64 17.71
C LEU A 712 -2.81 41.21 16.40
N LEU A 713 -2.04 41.08 15.33
CA LEU A 713 -2.33 41.61 14.01
C LEU A 713 -2.09 40.55 12.94
N ALA A 714 -2.92 40.54 11.90
CA ALA A 714 -2.60 39.85 10.65
C ALA A 714 -2.86 40.77 9.45
N ASP A 715 -2.07 40.67 8.39
CA ASP A 715 -2.39 41.36 7.14
C ASP A 715 -3.37 40.55 6.27
N THR A 716 -4.14 41.26 5.45
CA THR A 716 -5.05 40.63 4.50
C THR A 716 -5.56 41.59 3.43
N ILE A 717 -5.84 41.07 2.24
CA ILE A 717 -6.57 41.81 1.20
C ILE A 717 -8.06 41.80 1.55
N VAL A 718 -8.69 42.97 1.62
CA VAL A 718 -10.09 43.17 1.99
C VAL A 718 -10.86 43.84 0.85
N GLU A 719 -11.96 43.22 0.42
CA GLU A 719 -12.91 43.84 -0.53
C GLU A 719 -14.06 44.54 0.21
N SER A 720 -14.96 43.80 0.86
CA SER A 720 -16.20 44.34 1.45
C SER A 720 -16.25 44.37 2.97
N GLY A 721 -15.26 43.79 3.66
CA GLY A 721 -15.24 43.64 5.13
C GLY A 721 -16.28 42.65 5.70
N ARG A 722 -17.13 42.04 4.86
CA ARG A 722 -18.15 41.06 5.28
C ARG A 722 -17.53 39.87 6.00
N THR A 723 -16.42 39.34 5.46
CA THR A 723 -15.69 38.23 6.06
C THR A 723 -15.10 38.59 7.42
N LEU A 724 -14.60 39.82 7.59
CA LEU A 724 -14.09 40.29 8.88
C LEU A 724 -15.20 40.30 9.93
N LYS A 725 -16.36 40.90 9.60
CA LYS A 725 -17.53 40.94 10.50
C LYS A 725 -18.03 39.54 10.89
N GLN A 726 -18.09 38.61 9.94
CA GLN A 726 -18.50 37.22 10.20
C GLN A 726 -17.55 36.47 11.15
N ASN A 727 -16.31 36.91 11.27
CA ASN A 727 -15.27 36.28 12.09
C ASN A 727 -14.87 37.11 13.32
N GLN A 728 -15.64 38.15 13.67
CA GLN A 728 -15.33 39.05 14.80
C GLN A 728 -13.95 39.73 14.67
N LEU A 729 -13.64 40.21 13.46
CA LEU A 729 -12.42 40.94 13.15
C LEU A 729 -12.73 42.36 12.69
N GLU A 730 -11.78 43.26 12.89
CA GLU A 730 -11.84 44.64 12.40
C GLU A 730 -10.53 45.07 11.75
N ILE A 731 -10.61 46.05 10.85
CA ILE A 731 -9.42 46.67 10.26
C ILE A 731 -8.82 47.59 11.31
N TRP A 732 -7.59 47.31 11.72
CA TRP A 732 -6.80 48.21 12.54
C TRP A 732 -6.26 49.35 11.71
N ASN A 733 -5.61 49.03 10.58
CA ASN A 733 -5.09 50.04 9.66
C ASN A 733 -4.99 49.50 8.23
N VAL A 734 -5.01 50.41 7.26
CA VAL A 734 -4.91 50.08 5.84
C VAL A 734 -3.46 50.24 5.40
N ILE A 735 -2.84 49.15 4.98
CA ILE A 735 -1.46 49.09 4.48
C ILE A 735 -1.40 49.70 3.07
N VAL A 736 -2.29 49.26 2.18
CA VAL A 736 -2.40 49.77 0.80
C VAL A 736 -3.86 50.10 0.53
N PRO A 737 -4.21 51.37 0.24
CA PRO A 737 -5.59 51.77 0.09
C PRO A 737 -6.23 51.25 -1.20
N ARG A 738 -7.55 51.32 -1.25
CA ARG A 738 -8.31 51.05 -2.47
C ARG A 738 -7.90 52.04 -3.55
N GLY A 739 -7.75 51.56 -4.78
CA GLY A 739 -7.25 52.38 -5.89
C GLY A 739 -5.72 52.41 -6.01
N GLU A 740 -4.99 51.70 -5.15
CA GLU A 740 -3.55 51.50 -5.29
C GLU A 740 -3.13 50.05 -5.57
N ILE A 741 -3.97 49.08 -5.18
CA ILE A 741 -3.74 47.68 -5.55
C ILE A 741 -3.98 47.50 -7.05
N ARG A 742 -3.07 46.77 -7.70
CA ARG A 742 -3.14 46.47 -9.13
C ARG A 742 -3.40 44.99 -9.34
N ILE A 743 -4.23 44.67 -10.31
CA ILE A 743 -4.32 43.34 -10.89
C ILE A 743 -3.57 43.35 -12.22
N GLY A 744 -2.77 42.33 -12.46
CA GLY A 744 -1.89 42.29 -13.61
C GLY A 744 -1.64 40.92 -14.18
N LEU A 745 -1.18 40.93 -15.43
CA LEU A 745 -0.56 39.83 -16.13
C LEU A 745 0.95 39.90 -15.91
N TYR A 746 1.51 38.81 -15.40
CA TYR A 746 2.94 38.69 -15.14
C TYR A 746 3.49 37.45 -15.82
N GLU A 747 4.70 37.56 -16.37
CA GLU A 747 5.43 36.47 -17.01
C GLU A 747 6.74 36.17 -16.27
N TYR A 748 7.37 35.04 -16.56
CA TYR A 748 8.64 34.67 -15.93
C TYR A 748 9.81 35.49 -16.48
N ILE A 749 10.66 36.04 -15.60
CA ILE A 749 11.93 36.67 -16.04
C ILE A 749 12.94 35.58 -16.41
N PHE A 750 13.43 35.60 -17.65
CA PHE A 750 14.67 34.92 -18.01
C PHE A 750 15.82 35.49 -17.16
N ALA A 751 16.25 34.77 -16.12
CA ALA A 751 17.56 35.02 -15.55
C ALA A 751 18.60 34.68 -16.62
N LYS A 752 19.02 35.68 -17.40
CA LYS A 752 20.27 35.60 -18.16
C LYS A 752 21.39 35.61 -17.12
N ASN A 753 21.87 34.42 -16.77
CA ASN A 753 23.08 34.14 -15.98
C ASN A 753 23.15 34.81 -14.60
N GLU A 754 22.88 34.03 -13.55
CA GLU A 754 23.69 34.04 -12.31
C GLU A 754 24.04 32.60 -11.94
#